data_AF-A0A0W0UJ46-F1
#
_entry.id   AF-A0A0W0UJ46-F1
#
_cell.length_a   1.000
_cell.length_b   1.000
_cell.length_c   1.000
_cell.angle_alpha   90.00
_cell.angle_beta   90.00
_cell.angle_gamma   90.00
#
_symmetry.space_group_name_H-M   'P 1'
#
loop_
_entity.id
_entity.type
_entity.pdbx_description
1 polymer ?
#
loop_
_entity_poly.entity_id
_entity_poly.type
_entity_poly.pdbx_seq_one_letter_code
_entity_poly.pdbx_strand_id
1 'polypeptide(L)'
;MSKKPLNPASPKHSSLVHSAYRADIDGLRAIAILAVVIFHAFPAILPGGFIGVDIFFVISGFLISPIVFSSLEQDCFSLIEFYARRVRRIFPALIVVLTACLVIGWIVLFPDEYTQLGKHTSASAGFIQNFILLRESGYFDNSAETKPLLHFWSLAVEEQFYIFWPLLLAFVWRHHWNFFRITVVIALVSFIANLHLIASGRPMAAFYLPFSRFWELMIGGVLAYATLHCSKLIKTSKNTQSLLGFALLFAGFILLNKEKNFPGWWALLPTTGTFFILAAGPASWLNNKLLANRLMVWVGLISYPLYLWHWPLLSFLHILKGNVSNSLRLIAVGSSILLAWLTYRFIEKPIRAGSLKISASLATTLVIILALGLIDYKSNIFKQSDERTEYSAYFEDSLPEWGYHTREKILEKYRADCDFYDVDKYRLGRATSIPRSTISKSCFTRSSSYSHSVLLWGDSHVQQLYYGLVNNLPKDWQILLGVSSGCAANPEVTKPSTTNYCDQSNWKTLQTIKKTKPDVVIVGQAKGHSLSKMILVANQLKKRGVKKIIFTGPVPQWTPALHKIIAKNLWRNTPRRTMVGINQEIINLNNQLVIHFKQSKDILFIDLIHFFCNQQGCLTYIGKDKKQGITTFDNGHLTSIASNKLAKEMLVEKIIS
;
A
#
# COMPACT_ATOMS: atom_id res chain seq x y z
N MET A 1 16.82 -62.67 49.35
CA MET A 1 15.70 -62.58 48.38
C MET A 1 14.67 -61.62 48.95
N SER A 2 14.16 -60.57 48.29
CA SER A 2 14.37 -60.03 46.96
C SER A 2 13.97 -58.55 47.01
N LYS A 3 14.92 -57.66 46.68
CA LYS A 3 14.66 -56.25 46.39
C LYS A 3 13.91 -56.19 45.05
N LYS A 4 12.68 -55.69 45.03
CA LYS A 4 12.00 -55.34 43.77
C LYS A 4 12.73 -54.17 43.10
N PRO A 5 13.05 -54.23 41.80
CA PRO A 5 13.72 -53.13 41.12
C PRO A 5 12.73 -51.99 40.83
N LEU A 6 13.16 -50.76 41.10
CA LEU A 6 12.59 -49.56 40.53
C LEU A 6 12.80 -49.59 39.01
N ASN A 7 11.70 -49.65 38.25
CA ASN A 7 11.75 -49.36 36.82
C ASN A 7 12.07 -47.86 36.63
N PRO A 8 13.08 -47.49 35.82
CA PRO A 8 13.31 -46.10 35.48
C PRO A 8 12.17 -45.64 34.57
N ALA A 9 11.41 -44.64 35.03
CA ALA A 9 10.46 -43.94 34.19
C ALA A 9 11.19 -43.34 32.98
N SER A 10 10.83 -43.80 31.79
CA SER A 10 11.27 -43.20 30.54
C SER A 10 10.85 -41.72 30.49
N PRO A 11 11.65 -40.83 29.89
CA PRO A 11 11.28 -39.42 29.78
C PRO A 11 10.08 -39.33 28.84
N LYS A 12 8.90 -38.99 29.38
CA LYS A 12 7.73 -38.62 28.59
C LYS A 12 8.15 -37.43 27.74
N HIS A 13 8.24 -37.63 26.42
CA HIS A 13 8.36 -36.54 25.47
C HIS A 13 7.28 -35.49 25.77
N SER A 14 7.69 -34.25 25.98
CA SER A 14 6.85 -33.09 26.24
C SER A 14 5.99 -32.76 25.02
N SER A 15 4.91 -33.50 24.81
CA SER A 15 3.91 -33.19 23.79
C SER A 15 2.97 -32.12 24.33
N LEU A 16 3.09 -30.90 23.82
CA LEU A 16 2.19 -29.81 24.17
C LEU A 16 0.75 -30.21 23.84
N VAL A 17 -0.18 -29.87 24.72
CA VAL A 17 -1.58 -30.27 24.61
C VAL A 17 -2.19 -29.75 23.30
N HIS A 18 -2.70 -30.68 22.50
CA HIS A 18 -3.49 -30.36 21.31
C HIS A 18 -4.95 -30.11 21.71
N SER A 19 -5.42 -28.88 21.49
CA SER A 19 -6.86 -28.59 21.51
C SER A 19 -7.57 -29.43 20.42
N ALA A 20 -8.80 -29.86 20.68
CA ALA A 20 -9.62 -30.52 19.67
C ALA A 20 -9.68 -29.70 18.37
N TYR A 21 -9.56 -30.37 17.22
CA TYR A 21 -9.55 -29.73 15.91
C TYR A 21 -10.87 -28.97 15.64
N ARG A 22 -10.77 -27.72 15.18
CA ARG A 22 -11.89 -26.84 14.87
C ARG A 22 -11.97 -26.52 13.37
N ALA A 23 -12.77 -27.31 12.64
CA ALA A 23 -13.00 -27.13 11.21
C ALA A 23 -13.61 -25.76 10.85
N ASP A 24 -14.41 -25.18 11.74
CA ASP A 24 -15.03 -23.87 11.51
C ASP A 24 -14.02 -22.71 11.53
N ILE A 25 -12.86 -22.86 12.19
CA ILE A 25 -11.77 -21.88 12.11
C ILE A 25 -11.12 -21.91 10.74
N ASP A 26 -10.93 -23.09 10.13
CA ASP A 26 -10.44 -23.17 8.76
C ASP A 26 -11.42 -22.53 7.78
N GLY A 27 -12.73 -22.73 7.96
CA GLY A 27 -13.74 -22.02 7.18
C GLY A 27 -13.69 -20.50 7.36
N LEU A 28 -13.44 -20.00 8.58
CA LEU A 28 -13.29 -18.56 8.80
C LEU A 28 -12.02 -18.01 8.12
N ARG A 29 -10.93 -18.79 8.11
CA ARG A 29 -9.72 -18.47 7.33
C ARG A 29 -10.00 -18.45 5.83
N ALA A 30 -10.91 -19.30 5.34
CA ALA A 30 -11.33 -19.27 3.95
C ALA A 30 -12.06 -17.96 3.60
N ILE A 31 -12.97 -17.47 4.45
CA ILE A 31 -13.59 -16.15 4.27
C ILE A 31 -12.52 -15.06 4.20
N ALA A 32 -11.58 -15.07 5.15
CA ALA A 32 -10.51 -14.09 5.23
C ALA A 32 -9.64 -14.06 3.96
N ILE A 33 -9.13 -15.21 3.49
CA ILE A 33 -8.27 -15.26 2.29
C ILE A 33 -9.04 -14.93 1.02
N LEU A 34 -10.27 -15.42 0.86
CA LEU A 34 -11.07 -15.13 -0.34
C LEU A 34 -11.39 -13.63 -0.43
N ALA A 35 -11.70 -12.98 0.70
CA ALA A 35 -11.91 -11.53 0.73
C ALA A 35 -10.67 -10.75 0.27
N VAL A 36 -9.48 -11.13 0.75
CA VAL A 36 -8.20 -10.49 0.35
C VAL A 36 -7.90 -10.72 -1.13
N VAL A 37 -8.07 -11.96 -1.62
CA VAL A 37 -7.81 -12.30 -3.02
C VAL A 37 -8.77 -11.55 -3.96
N ILE A 38 -10.06 -11.47 -3.61
CA ILE A 38 -11.05 -10.71 -4.39
C ILE A 38 -10.70 -9.22 -4.37
N PHE A 39 -10.32 -8.66 -3.22
CA PHE A 39 -9.91 -7.26 -3.13
C PHE A 39 -8.71 -6.95 -4.03
N HIS A 40 -7.69 -7.82 -4.05
CA HIS A 40 -6.51 -7.60 -4.89
C HIS A 40 -6.76 -7.83 -6.39
N ALA A 41 -7.56 -8.84 -6.76
CA ALA A 41 -7.83 -9.13 -8.17
C ALA A 41 -8.93 -8.23 -8.75
N PHE A 42 -9.96 -7.93 -7.97
CA PHE A 42 -11.17 -7.22 -8.38
C PHE A 42 -11.61 -6.21 -7.30
N PRO A 43 -10.82 -5.15 -7.06
CA PRO A 43 -11.06 -4.20 -5.97
C PRO A 43 -12.42 -3.49 -6.03
N ALA A 44 -13.03 -3.39 -7.22
CA ALA A 44 -14.37 -2.82 -7.40
C ALA A 44 -15.50 -3.73 -6.89
N ILE A 45 -15.28 -5.05 -6.83
CA ILE A 45 -16.30 -6.03 -6.40
C ILE A 45 -16.40 -6.06 -4.87
N LEU A 46 -15.25 -6.03 -4.18
CA LEU A 46 -15.19 -6.14 -2.73
C LEU A 46 -14.17 -5.13 -2.16
N PRO A 47 -14.49 -3.83 -2.14
CA PRO A 47 -13.54 -2.79 -1.74
C PRO A 47 -13.08 -2.91 -0.27
N GLY A 48 -13.90 -3.51 0.59
CA GLY A 48 -13.55 -3.80 1.99
C GLY A 48 -12.84 -5.13 2.20
N GLY A 49 -12.54 -5.91 1.14
CA GLY A 49 -11.98 -7.25 1.28
C GLY A 49 -10.58 -7.29 1.91
N PHE A 50 -9.85 -6.17 1.93
CA PHE A 50 -8.55 -6.05 2.61
C PHE A 50 -8.62 -6.36 4.12
N ILE A 51 -9.78 -6.19 4.75
CA ILE A 51 -9.95 -6.48 6.20
C ILE A 51 -9.89 -7.97 6.54
N GLY A 52 -9.80 -8.85 5.53
CA GLY A 52 -9.51 -10.26 5.77
C GLY A 52 -8.20 -10.47 6.55
N VAL A 53 -7.25 -9.54 6.45
CA VAL A 53 -6.02 -9.55 7.27
C VAL A 53 -6.33 -9.38 8.76
N ASP A 54 -7.24 -8.48 9.14
CA ASP A 54 -7.66 -8.25 10.52
C ASP A 54 -8.39 -9.48 11.10
N ILE A 55 -9.15 -10.20 10.25
CA ILE A 55 -9.73 -11.50 10.61
C ILE A 55 -8.61 -12.51 10.93
N PHE A 56 -7.56 -12.59 10.09
CA PHE A 56 -6.41 -13.44 10.37
C PHE A 56 -5.72 -13.07 11.68
N PHE A 57 -5.52 -11.78 11.98
CA PHE A 57 -4.90 -11.34 13.23
C PHE A 57 -5.65 -11.85 14.47
N VAL A 58 -6.98 -11.73 14.50
CA VAL A 58 -7.79 -12.26 15.62
C VAL A 58 -7.68 -13.79 15.71
N ILE A 59 -7.75 -14.50 14.58
CA ILE A 59 -7.60 -15.97 14.56
C ILE A 59 -6.22 -16.38 15.10
N SER A 60 -5.17 -15.68 14.68
CA SER A 60 -3.79 -15.94 15.07
C SER A 60 -3.58 -15.80 16.57
N GLY A 61 -4.11 -14.72 17.17
CA GLY A 61 -4.12 -14.55 18.63
C GLY A 61 -4.91 -15.63 19.36
N PHE A 62 -6.07 -16.01 18.84
CA PHE A 62 -6.92 -17.06 19.41
C PHE A 62 -6.29 -18.45 19.35
N LEU A 63 -5.55 -18.78 18.30
CA LEU A 63 -4.92 -20.09 18.13
C LEU A 63 -3.61 -20.23 18.90
N ILE A 64 -2.80 -19.17 18.98
CA ILE A 64 -1.47 -19.27 19.60
C ILE A 64 -1.54 -19.18 21.13
N SER A 65 -2.45 -18.36 21.67
CA SER A 65 -2.50 -18.08 23.10
C SER A 65 -2.82 -19.32 23.94
N PRO A 66 -3.82 -20.17 23.59
CA PRO A 66 -4.10 -21.40 24.34
C PRO A 66 -2.93 -22.38 24.38
N ILE A 67 -2.13 -22.45 23.30
CA ILE A 67 -0.94 -23.31 23.26
C ILE A 67 0.05 -22.87 24.34
N VAL A 68 0.28 -21.56 24.47
CA VAL A 68 1.21 -21.02 25.47
C VAL A 68 0.63 -21.15 26.88
N PHE A 69 -0.61 -20.70 27.11
CA PHE A 69 -1.27 -20.78 28.42
C PHE A 69 -1.30 -22.21 28.96
N SER A 70 -1.86 -23.15 28.18
CA SER A 70 -2.03 -24.54 28.64
C SER A 70 -0.70 -25.24 28.92
N SER A 71 0.36 -24.84 28.21
CA SER A 71 1.68 -25.47 28.37
C SER A 71 2.46 -24.90 29.54
N LEU A 72 2.25 -23.61 29.86
CA LEU A 72 2.78 -22.99 31.07
C LEU A 72 2.10 -23.56 32.32
N GLU A 73 0.77 -23.72 32.28
CA GLU A 73 -0.01 -24.31 33.38
C GLU A 73 0.32 -25.78 33.66
N GLN A 74 0.92 -26.47 32.68
CA GLN A 74 1.33 -27.87 32.79
C GLN A 74 2.84 -28.04 32.96
N ASP A 75 3.57 -26.93 33.21
CA ASP A 75 5.02 -26.91 33.39
C ASP A 75 5.82 -27.62 32.27
N CYS A 76 5.29 -27.62 31.04
CA CYS A 76 5.87 -28.31 29.89
C CYS A 76 6.23 -27.37 28.74
N PHE A 77 6.16 -26.05 28.97
CA PHE A 77 6.43 -25.05 27.94
C PHE A 77 7.92 -25.00 27.56
N SER A 78 8.20 -25.21 26.28
CA SER A 78 9.53 -25.06 25.69
C SER A 78 9.49 -24.03 24.56
N LEU A 79 10.26 -22.94 24.73
CA LEU A 79 10.40 -21.90 23.71
C LEU A 79 11.01 -22.45 22.41
N ILE A 80 12.03 -23.30 22.52
CA ILE A 80 12.70 -23.90 21.36
C ILE A 80 11.70 -24.72 20.55
N GLU A 81 10.93 -25.59 21.21
CA GLU A 81 9.97 -26.45 20.54
C GLU A 81 8.79 -25.65 19.98
N PHE A 82 8.37 -24.59 20.67
CA PHE A 82 7.39 -23.62 20.16
C PHE A 82 7.82 -22.99 18.84
N TYR A 83 9.01 -22.38 18.79
CA TYR A 83 9.50 -21.74 17.57
C TYR A 83 9.81 -22.76 16.48
N ALA A 84 10.34 -23.92 16.82
CA ALA A 84 10.64 -24.96 15.84
C ALA A 84 9.38 -25.44 15.09
N ARG A 85 8.24 -25.59 15.77
CA ARG A 85 6.96 -25.90 15.10
C ARG A 85 6.46 -24.76 14.23
N ARG A 86 6.68 -23.50 14.62
CA ARG A 86 6.33 -22.34 13.79
C ARG A 86 7.20 -22.29 12.53
N VAL A 87 8.51 -22.49 12.66
CA VAL A 87 9.45 -22.60 11.53
C VAL A 87 8.99 -23.68 10.55
N ARG A 88 8.70 -24.91 11.02
CA ARG A 88 8.23 -26.02 10.17
C ARG A 88 6.86 -25.77 9.52
N ARG A 89 6.08 -24.82 10.04
CA ARG A 89 4.75 -24.46 9.52
C ARG A 89 4.80 -23.33 8.49
N ILE A 90 5.75 -22.40 8.61
CA ILE A 90 5.71 -21.11 7.89
C ILE A 90 6.82 -21.04 6.85
N PHE A 91 8.05 -21.35 7.27
CA PHE A 91 9.23 -21.11 6.45
C PHE A 91 9.23 -21.91 5.14
N PRO A 92 8.70 -23.15 5.05
CA PRO A 92 8.75 -23.90 3.79
C PRO A 92 8.07 -23.18 2.63
N ALA A 93 6.81 -22.73 2.79
CA ALA A 93 6.12 -22.01 1.73
C ALA A 93 6.68 -20.60 1.51
N LEU A 94 7.11 -19.93 2.59
CA LEU A 94 7.77 -18.63 2.51
C LEU A 94 9.04 -18.69 1.64
N ILE A 95 9.91 -19.68 1.88
CA ILE A 95 11.15 -19.91 1.12
C ILE A 95 10.84 -20.14 -0.36
N VAL A 96 9.83 -20.97 -0.65
CA VAL A 96 9.42 -21.27 -2.04
C VAL A 96 8.99 -20.00 -2.76
N VAL A 97 8.12 -19.20 -2.14
CA VAL A 97 7.59 -17.98 -2.77
C VAL A 97 8.65 -16.91 -2.90
N LEU A 98 9.50 -16.69 -1.89
CA LEU A 98 10.60 -15.73 -1.99
C LEU A 98 11.59 -16.11 -3.09
N THR A 99 11.96 -17.39 -3.16
CA THR A 99 12.84 -17.91 -4.22
C THR A 99 12.20 -17.74 -5.60
N ALA A 100 10.92 -18.10 -5.74
CA ALA A 100 10.21 -17.91 -7.00
C ALA A 100 10.14 -16.43 -7.40
N CYS A 101 9.93 -15.52 -6.46
CA CYS A 101 9.92 -14.09 -6.73
C CYS A 101 11.29 -13.60 -7.19
N LEU A 102 12.40 -14.01 -6.56
CA LEU A 102 13.75 -13.67 -7.03
C LEU A 102 14.01 -14.21 -8.44
N VAL A 103 13.67 -15.47 -8.72
CA VAL A 103 13.88 -16.07 -10.05
C VAL A 103 13.04 -15.36 -11.12
N ILE A 104 11.74 -15.17 -10.89
CA ILE A 104 10.86 -14.47 -11.84
C ILE A 104 11.29 -13.01 -11.98
N GLY A 105 11.65 -12.38 -10.87
CA GLY A 105 12.09 -10.99 -10.83
C GLY A 105 13.33 -10.78 -11.68
N TRP A 106 14.31 -11.66 -11.61
CA TRP A 106 15.55 -11.56 -12.38
C TRP A 106 15.31 -11.63 -13.90
N ILE A 107 14.25 -12.34 -14.32
CA ILE A 107 13.87 -12.47 -15.72
C ILE A 107 13.06 -11.25 -16.21
N VAL A 108 12.26 -10.63 -15.34
CA VAL A 108 11.18 -9.69 -15.74
C VAL A 108 11.46 -8.23 -15.37
N LEU A 109 12.19 -7.98 -14.28
CA LEU A 109 12.39 -6.67 -13.68
C LEU A 109 13.62 -5.97 -14.26
N PHE A 110 13.57 -4.65 -14.33
CA PHE A 110 14.77 -3.85 -14.54
C PHE A 110 15.69 -3.89 -13.31
N PRO A 111 17.00 -3.58 -13.43
CA PRO A 111 17.92 -3.68 -12.31
C PRO A 111 17.52 -2.86 -11.08
N ASP A 112 16.96 -1.66 -11.25
CA ASP A 112 16.44 -0.86 -10.14
C ASP A 112 15.25 -1.55 -9.44
N GLU A 113 14.31 -2.09 -10.22
CA GLU A 113 13.17 -2.86 -9.71
C GLU A 113 13.62 -4.15 -9.00
N TYR A 114 14.64 -4.84 -9.54
CA TYR A 114 15.21 -6.05 -8.97
C TYR A 114 15.97 -5.78 -7.67
N THR A 115 16.73 -4.69 -7.62
CA THR A 115 17.41 -4.20 -6.39
C THR A 115 16.37 -3.94 -5.29
N GLN A 116 15.24 -3.31 -5.62
CA GLN A 116 14.12 -3.12 -4.67
C GLN A 116 13.44 -4.44 -4.27
N LEU A 117 13.33 -5.41 -5.19
CA LEU A 117 12.86 -6.76 -4.85
C LEU A 117 13.81 -7.45 -3.88
N GLY A 118 15.14 -7.29 -4.01
CA GLY A 118 16.14 -7.78 -3.06
C GLY A 118 15.94 -7.20 -1.65
N LYS A 119 15.71 -5.88 -1.57
CA LYS A 119 15.35 -5.18 -0.32
C LYS A 119 14.09 -5.78 0.31
N HIS A 120 13.01 -5.91 -0.44
CA HIS A 120 11.74 -6.47 0.06
C HIS A 120 11.84 -7.95 0.40
N THR A 121 12.69 -8.70 -0.30
CA THR A 121 12.97 -10.12 0.00
C THR A 121 13.70 -10.26 1.33
N SER A 122 14.75 -9.46 1.55
CA SER A 122 15.49 -9.46 2.81
C SER A 122 14.60 -9.06 4.00
N ALA A 123 13.77 -8.03 3.81
CA ALA A 123 12.85 -7.55 4.82
C ALA A 123 11.70 -8.53 5.11
N SER A 124 11.23 -9.25 4.09
CA SER A 124 10.25 -10.33 4.21
C SER A 124 10.82 -11.53 4.97
N ALA A 125 12.03 -11.97 4.62
CA ALA A 125 12.72 -13.07 5.30
C ALA A 125 13.07 -12.74 6.76
N GLY A 126 13.38 -11.46 7.04
CA GLY A 126 13.64 -10.96 8.39
C GLY A 126 12.39 -10.55 9.18
N PHE A 127 11.19 -10.70 8.63
CA PHE A 127 9.92 -10.25 9.23
C PHE A 127 9.94 -8.78 9.67
N ILE A 128 10.49 -7.88 8.84
CA ILE A 128 10.50 -6.42 9.04
C ILE A 128 9.90 -5.65 7.86
N GLN A 129 9.23 -6.34 6.94
CA GLN A 129 8.65 -5.74 5.72
C GLN A 129 7.69 -4.59 6.02
N ASN A 130 6.94 -4.64 7.12
CA ASN A 130 6.08 -3.55 7.56
C ASN A 130 6.83 -2.25 7.84
N PHE A 131 8.04 -2.32 8.43
CA PHE A 131 8.86 -1.12 8.68
C PHE A 131 9.47 -0.55 7.40
N ILE A 132 9.84 -1.42 6.46
CA ILE A 132 10.35 -0.99 5.15
C ILE A 132 9.25 -0.28 4.36
N LEU A 133 8.07 -0.87 4.26
CA LEU A 133 6.94 -0.26 3.54
C LEU A 133 6.46 1.04 4.22
N LEU A 134 6.50 1.12 5.55
CA LEU A 134 6.22 2.39 6.24
C LEU A 134 7.18 3.51 5.80
N ARG A 135 8.47 3.20 5.65
CA ARG A 135 9.48 4.18 5.22
C ARG A 135 9.36 4.54 3.73
N GLU A 136 8.75 3.69 2.93
CA GLU A 136 8.49 3.96 1.51
C GLU A 136 7.18 4.71 1.29
N SER A 137 6.22 4.57 2.22
CA SER A 137 4.89 5.15 2.10
C SER A 137 4.93 6.68 1.99
N GLY A 138 4.05 7.23 1.15
CA GLY A 138 3.95 8.66 0.90
C GLY A 138 3.48 8.95 -0.51
N TYR A 139 3.49 10.23 -0.90
CA TYR A 139 3.04 10.66 -2.21
C TYR A 139 3.87 10.07 -3.37
N PHE A 140 5.20 10.01 -3.21
CA PHE A 140 6.11 9.49 -4.23
C PHE A 140 6.38 7.98 -4.07
N ASP A 141 5.54 7.24 -3.33
CA ASP A 141 5.69 5.78 -3.25
C ASP A 141 5.37 5.13 -4.61
N ASN A 142 6.04 4.02 -4.90
CA ASN A 142 5.68 3.14 -6.00
C ASN A 142 4.29 2.56 -5.79
N SER A 143 3.55 2.36 -6.87
CA SER A 143 2.20 1.79 -6.78
C SER A 143 2.26 0.39 -6.18
N ALA A 144 1.27 0.04 -5.36
CA ALA A 144 1.27 -1.21 -4.62
C ALA A 144 1.41 -2.41 -5.57
N GLU A 145 0.74 -2.38 -6.71
CA GLU A 145 0.71 -3.43 -7.74
C GLU A 145 2.08 -3.71 -8.36
N THR A 146 3.05 -2.81 -8.19
CA THR A 146 4.43 -2.99 -8.68
C THR A 146 5.38 -3.54 -7.62
N LYS A 147 4.90 -3.86 -6.41
CA LYS A 147 5.68 -4.43 -5.31
C LYS A 147 5.27 -5.89 -5.06
N PRO A 148 5.97 -6.89 -5.64
CA PRO A 148 5.56 -8.30 -5.58
C PRO A 148 5.44 -8.89 -4.16
N LEU A 149 6.14 -8.31 -3.18
CA LEU A 149 6.16 -8.76 -1.79
C LEU A 149 5.44 -7.79 -0.83
N LEU A 150 4.62 -6.86 -1.34
CA LEU A 150 3.92 -5.87 -0.51
C LEU A 150 3.14 -6.50 0.64
N HIS A 151 2.25 -7.44 0.32
CA HIS A 151 1.35 -8.10 1.29
C HIS A 151 2.07 -8.76 2.50
N PHE A 152 3.37 -9.06 2.42
CA PHE A 152 4.13 -9.66 3.53
C PHE A 152 4.25 -8.73 4.76
N TRP A 153 3.86 -7.46 4.65
CA TRP A 153 3.79 -6.56 5.80
C TRP A 153 2.94 -7.14 6.94
N SER A 154 1.81 -7.78 6.62
CA SER A 154 0.91 -8.30 7.65
C SER A 154 1.49 -9.54 8.32
N LEU A 155 2.13 -10.41 7.53
CA LEU A 155 2.88 -11.56 8.01
C LEU A 155 4.03 -11.12 8.94
N ALA A 156 4.73 -10.04 8.61
CA ALA A 156 5.77 -9.48 9.49
C ALA A 156 5.19 -9.06 10.84
N VAL A 157 4.06 -8.35 10.88
CA VAL A 157 3.38 -7.98 12.13
C VAL A 157 2.95 -9.22 12.93
N GLU A 158 2.41 -10.24 12.24
CA GLU A 158 2.00 -11.50 12.86
C GLU A 158 3.17 -12.27 13.47
N GLU A 159 4.29 -12.40 12.75
CA GLU A 159 5.47 -13.10 13.25
C GLU A 159 6.18 -12.32 14.36
N GLN A 160 6.19 -10.98 14.30
CA GLN A 160 6.65 -10.15 15.42
C GLN A 160 5.81 -10.42 16.68
N PHE A 161 4.49 -10.53 16.56
CA PHE A 161 3.64 -10.95 17.67
C PHE A 161 4.03 -12.35 18.17
N TYR A 162 4.26 -13.33 17.30
CA TYR A 162 4.66 -14.67 17.73
C TYR A 162 6.05 -14.75 18.35
N ILE A 163 6.95 -13.81 18.04
CA ILE A 163 8.23 -13.68 18.73
C ILE A 163 8.00 -13.14 20.14
N PHE A 164 7.31 -12.02 20.29
CA PHE A 164 7.21 -11.33 21.58
C PHE A 164 6.17 -11.93 22.53
N TRP A 165 5.04 -12.41 22.02
CA TRP A 165 3.91 -12.85 22.84
C TRP A 165 4.22 -14.04 23.75
N PRO A 166 4.84 -15.15 23.28
CA PRO A 166 5.16 -16.29 24.14
C PRO A 166 6.21 -15.94 25.20
N LEU A 167 7.19 -15.08 24.87
CA LEU A 167 8.19 -14.59 25.81
C LEU A 167 7.55 -13.76 26.93
N LEU A 168 6.65 -12.84 26.54
CA LEU A 168 5.88 -12.04 27.49
C LEU A 168 5.03 -12.91 28.39
N LEU A 169 4.29 -13.89 27.84
CA LEU A 169 3.47 -14.79 28.65
C LEU A 169 4.33 -15.65 29.59
N ALA A 170 5.45 -16.19 29.14
CA ALA A 170 6.37 -16.93 30.03
C ALA A 170 6.89 -16.04 31.17
N PHE A 171 7.17 -14.76 30.89
CA PHE A 171 7.57 -13.79 31.90
C PHE A 171 6.46 -13.47 32.90
N VAL A 172 5.23 -13.22 32.42
CA VAL A 172 4.04 -12.97 33.24
C VAL A 172 3.74 -14.17 34.15
N TRP A 173 3.88 -15.40 33.63
CA TRP A 173 3.73 -16.64 34.39
C TRP A 173 4.72 -16.72 35.55
N ARG A 174 6.01 -16.50 35.27
CA ARG A 174 7.09 -16.59 36.25
C ARG A 174 6.91 -15.62 37.43
N HIS A 175 6.25 -14.48 37.20
CA HIS A 175 5.98 -13.49 38.23
C HIS A 175 4.58 -13.60 38.85
N HIS A 176 3.83 -14.65 38.52
CA HIS A 176 2.46 -14.88 38.98
C HIS A 176 1.51 -13.71 38.70
N TRP A 177 1.77 -12.96 37.63
CA TRP A 177 0.92 -11.85 37.22
C TRP A 177 -0.33 -12.38 36.50
N ASN A 178 -1.42 -11.62 36.59
CA ASN A 178 -2.68 -12.03 35.97
C ASN A 178 -2.63 -11.84 34.43
N PHE A 179 -2.56 -12.95 33.68
CA PHE A 179 -2.52 -12.95 32.21
C PHE A 179 -3.62 -12.13 31.56
N PHE A 180 -4.85 -12.30 32.03
CA PHE A 180 -6.00 -11.62 31.46
C PHE A 180 -5.85 -10.10 31.59
N ARG A 181 -5.51 -9.61 32.79
CA ARG A 181 -5.29 -8.19 33.04
C ARG A 181 -4.19 -7.62 32.14
N ILE A 182 -3.05 -8.29 32.05
CA ILE A 182 -1.93 -7.85 31.19
C ILE A 182 -2.35 -7.82 29.71
N THR A 183 -3.03 -8.86 29.23
CA THR A 183 -3.51 -8.96 27.84
C THR A 183 -4.47 -7.80 27.51
N VAL A 184 -5.43 -7.53 28.39
CA VAL A 184 -6.40 -6.44 28.23
C VAL A 184 -5.73 -5.07 28.26
N VAL A 185 -4.79 -4.84 29.19
CA VAL A 185 -4.04 -3.57 29.26
C VAL A 185 -3.26 -3.34 27.98
N ILE A 186 -2.54 -4.34 27.47
CA ILE A 186 -1.78 -4.22 26.23
C ILE A 186 -2.71 -3.98 25.03
N ALA A 187 -3.85 -4.67 24.97
CA ALA A 187 -4.85 -4.43 23.93
C ALA A 187 -5.37 -2.98 23.95
N LEU A 188 -5.70 -2.46 25.13
CA LEU A 188 -6.18 -1.07 25.28
C LEU A 188 -5.11 -0.05 24.90
N VAL A 189 -3.88 -0.22 25.37
CA VAL A 189 -2.76 0.67 25.03
C VAL A 189 -2.49 0.65 23.53
N SER A 190 -2.48 -0.54 22.91
CA SER A 190 -2.29 -0.70 21.48
C SER A 190 -3.43 -0.06 20.66
N PHE A 191 -4.68 -0.21 21.10
CA PHE A 191 -5.83 0.44 20.46
C PHE A 191 -5.79 1.97 20.59
N ILE A 192 -5.43 2.49 21.76
CA ILE A 192 -5.23 3.94 21.97
C ILE A 192 -4.12 4.47 21.06
N ALA A 193 -3.01 3.74 20.92
CA ALA A 193 -1.92 4.12 20.02
C ALA A 193 -2.38 4.16 18.56
N ASN A 194 -3.19 3.21 18.11
CA ASN A 194 -3.86 3.25 16.79
C ASN A 194 -4.68 4.52 16.61
N LEU A 195 -5.58 4.84 17.55
CA LEU A 195 -6.41 6.03 17.47
C LEU A 195 -5.58 7.31 17.46
N HIS A 196 -4.54 7.37 18.29
CA HIS A 196 -3.64 8.52 18.36
C HIS A 196 -2.89 8.75 17.04
N LEU A 197 -2.37 7.69 16.40
CA LEU A 197 -1.67 7.80 15.11
C LEU A 197 -2.60 8.26 13.98
N ILE A 198 -3.84 7.80 13.96
CA ILE A 198 -4.86 8.29 13.02
C ILE A 198 -5.14 9.78 13.28
N ALA A 199 -5.42 10.16 14.53
CA ALA A 199 -5.74 11.54 14.91
C ALA A 199 -4.58 12.53 14.67
N SER A 200 -3.34 12.05 14.75
CA SER A 200 -2.12 12.85 14.50
C SER A 200 -1.69 12.89 13.03
N GLY A 201 -2.54 12.47 12.08
CA GLY A 201 -2.26 12.56 10.64
C GLY A 201 -1.16 11.61 10.18
N ARG A 202 -1.04 10.44 10.82
CA ARG A 202 -0.07 9.38 10.49
C ARG A 202 -0.76 8.02 10.23
N PRO A 203 -1.70 7.93 9.27
CA PRO A 203 -2.46 6.71 9.02
C PRO A 203 -1.58 5.52 8.59
N MET A 204 -0.53 5.76 7.79
CA MET A 204 0.39 4.69 7.39
C MET A 204 1.16 4.11 8.58
N ALA A 205 1.51 4.95 9.56
CA ALA A 205 2.11 4.48 10.80
C ALA A 205 1.12 3.61 11.60
N ALA A 206 -0.15 4.02 11.71
CA ALA A 206 -1.19 3.22 12.36
C ALA A 206 -1.38 1.85 11.68
N PHE A 207 -1.27 1.82 10.35
CA PHE A 207 -1.44 0.63 9.52
C PHE A 207 -0.26 -0.37 9.63
N TYR A 208 0.99 0.12 9.56
CA TYR A 208 2.17 -0.75 9.51
C TYR A 208 2.83 -1.03 10.86
N LEU A 209 2.64 -0.18 11.88
CA LEU A 209 3.35 -0.36 13.15
C LEU A 209 2.72 -1.48 13.99
N PRO A 210 3.53 -2.36 14.60
CA PRO A 210 3.00 -3.51 15.34
C PRO A 210 2.25 -3.08 16.59
N PHE A 211 2.78 -2.09 17.32
CA PHE A 211 2.16 -1.62 18.56
C PHE A 211 0.78 -0.96 18.33
N SER A 212 0.42 -0.53 17.13
CA SER A 212 -0.94 -0.06 16.81
C SER A 212 -1.86 -1.15 16.28
N ARG A 213 -1.34 -2.34 15.96
CA ARG A 213 -2.12 -3.46 15.39
C ARG A 213 -2.26 -4.65 16.33
N PHE A 214 -1.38 -4.78 17.33
CA PHE A 214 -1.36 -5.90 18.26
C PHE A 214 -2.67 -6.08 19.03
N TRP A 215 -3.44 -5.02 19.29
CA TRP A 215 -4.76 -5.14 19.93
C TRP A 215 -5.69 -6.11 19.20
N GLU A 216 -5.59 -6.22 17.88
CA GLU A 216 -6.40 -7.13 17.05
C GLU A 216 -6.06 -8.59 17.36
N LEU A 217 -4.77 -8.91 17.46
CA LEU A 217 -4.32 -10.22 17.91
C LEU A 217 -4.67 -10.47 19.38
N MET A 218 -4.57 -9.44 20.23
CA MET A 218 -4.94 -9.55 21.65
C MET A 218 -6.43 -9.82 21.85
N ILE A 219 -7.33 -9.34 20.99
CA ILE A 219 -8.75 -9.72 21.05
C ILE A 219 -8.90 -11.24 20.95
N GLY A 220 -8.17 -11.87 20.03
CA GLY A 220 -8.09 -13.32 19.94
C GLY A 220 -7.52 -13.96 21.19
N GLY A 221 -6.45 -13.39 21.76
CA GLY A 221 -5.82 -13.86 23.00
C GLY A 221 -6.73 -13.76 24.24
N VAL A 222 -7.49 -12.67 24.37
CA VAL A 222 -8.50 -12.47 25.41
C VAL A 222 -9.60 -13.52 25.29
N LEU A 223 -10.10 -13.76 24.07
CA LEU A 223 -11.12 -14.79 23.84
C LEU A 223 -10.59 -16.19 24.15
N ALA A 224 -9.34 -16.48 23.79
CA ALA A 224 -8.67 -17.72 24.12
C ALA A 224 -8.60 -17.95 25.64
N TYR A 225 -8.14 -16.95 26.40
CA TYR A 225 -8.10 -17.02 27.86
C TYR A 225 -9.50 -17.25 28.45
N ALA A 226 -10.49 -16.47 28.01
CA ALA A 226 -11.84 -16.60 28.52
C ALA A 226 -12.47 -17.96 28.14
N THR A 227 -12.06 -18.57 27.02
CA THR A 227 -12.52 -19.92 26.63
C THR A 227 -11.97 -21.00 27.56
N LEU A 228 -10.71 -20.86 28.00
CA LEU A 228 -10.05 -21.81 28.90
C LEU A 228 -10.54 -21.66 30.35
N HIS A 229 -10.63 -20.43 30.86
CA HIS A 229 -10.84 -20.19 32.31
C HIS A 229 -12.22 -19.64 32.66
N CYS A 230 -12.92 -19.03 31.70
CA CYS A 230 -14.19 -18.33 31.94
C CYS A 230 -15.32 -18.81 31.01
N SER A 231 -15.33 -20.10 30.66
CA SER A 231 -16.20 -20.64 29.60
C SER A 231 -17.70 -20.35 29.79
N LYS A 232 -18.17 -20.16 31.02
CA LYS A 232 -19.56 -19.76 31.33
C LYS A 232 -19.91 -18.36 30.81
N LEU A 233 -18.97 -17.41 30.83
CA LEU A 233 -19.18 -16.04 30.34
C LEU A 233 -19.28 -15.97 28.81
N ILE A 234 -18.69 -16.93 28.09
CA ILE A 234 -18.72 -16.99 26.62
C ILE A 234 -19.95 -17.74 26.10
N LYS A 235 -20.46 -18.72 26.86
CA LYS A 235 -21.61 -19.57 26.51
C LYS A 235 -22.95 -18.83 26.57
N THR A 236 -23.07 -17.72 25.84
CA THR A 236 -24.35 -17.07 25.51
C THR A 236 -24.95 -17.74 24.26
N SER A 237 -26.11 -17.28 23.76
CA SER A 237 -26.76 -17.82 22.55
C SER A 237 -25.78 -17.90 21.36
N LYS A 238 -25.26 -19.11 21.10
CA LYS A 238 -24.23 -19.39 20.08
C LYS A 238 -24.64 -18.93 18.69
N ASN A 239 -25.91 -19.11 18.34
CA ASN A 239 -26.43 -18.70 17.03
C ASN A 239 -26.54 -17.18 16.91
N THR A 240 -26.92 -16.48 17.99
CA THR A 240 -26.97 -15.01 18.01
C THR A 240 -25.57 -14.42 17.89
N GLN A 241 -24.60 -14.96 18.61
CA GLN A 241 -23.19 -14.55 18.49
C GLN A 241 -22.68 -14.76 17.06
N SER A 242 -22.88 -15.96 16.49
CA SER A 242 -22.45 -16.26 15.13
C SER A 242 -23.09 -15.31 14.12
N LEU A 243 -24.42 -15.12 14.18
CA LEU A 243 -25.15 -14.22 13.29
C LEU A 243 -24.66 -12.76 13.39
N LEU A 244 -24.48 -12.24 14.60
CA LEU A 244 -23.94 -10.91 14.84
C LEU A 244 -22.52 -10.78 14.26
N GLY A 245 -21.69 -11.81 14.46
CA GLY A 245 -20.34 -11.83 13.92
C GLY A 245 -20.31 -11.77 12.40
N PHE A 246 -21.13 -12.58 11.72
CA PHE A 246 -21.29 -12.51 10.26
C PHE A 246 -21.81 -11.17 9.77
N ALA A 247 -22.80 -10.58 10.46
CA ALA A 247 -23.35 -9.27 10.11
C ALA A 247 -22.27 -8.17 10.19
N LEU A 248 -21.43 -8.19 11.22
CA LEU A 248 -20.31 -7.24 11.37
C LEU A 248 -19.23 -7.41 10.30
N LEU A 249 -18.87 -8.65 9.95
CA LEU A 249 -17.93 -8.91 8.85
C LEU A 249 -18.48 -8.41 7.51
N PHE A 250 -19.76 -8.71 7.22
CA PHE A 250 -20.42 -8.28 6.00
C PHE A 250 -20.53 -6.75 5.91
N ALA A 251 -20.87 -6.09 7.02
CA ALA A 251 -20.86 -4.63 7.11
C ALA A 251 -19.45 -4.07 6.84
N GLY A 252 -18.40 -4.70 7.38
CA GLY A 252 -17.01 -4.33 7.09
C GLY A 252 -16.68 -4.43 5.59
N PHE A 253 -17.06 -5.51 4.92
CA PHE A 253 -16.79 -5.71 3.50
C PHE A 253 -17.47 -4.68 2.58
N ILE A 254 -18.62 -4.14 2.97
CA ILE A 254 -19.38 -3.16 2.18
C ILE A 254 -19.01 -1.72 2.52
N LEU A 255 -18.89 -1.39 3.81
CA LEU A 255 -18.74 -0.01 4.27
C LEU A 255 -17.30 0.50 4.17
N LEU A 256 -16.32 -0.41 4.15
CA LEU A 256 -14.90 -0.05 4.10
C LEU A 256 -14.38 0.02 2.67
N ASN A 257 -13.56 1.03 2.44
CA ASN A 257 -12.87 1.27 1.19
C ASN A 257 -11.60 2.10 1.46
N LYS A 258 -10.83 2.35 0.41
CA LYS A 258 -9.56 3.10 0.46
C LYS A 258 -9.66 4.57 0.93
N GLU A 259 -10.86 5.14 1.01
CA GLU A 259 -11.08 6.53 1.41
C GLU A 259 -11.27 6.68 2.92
N LYS A 260 -11.49 5.59 3.64
CA LYS A 260 -11.64 5.60 5.10
C LYS A 260 -10.26 5.61 5.76
N ASN A 261 -10.14 6.39 6.84
CA ASN A 261 -8.98 6.35 7.72
C ASN A 261 -8.95 5.03 8.49
N PHE A 262 -8.34 4.01 7.89
CA PHE A 262 -8.17 2.67 8.42
C PHE A 262 -6.73 2.52 8.98
N PRO A 263 -6.51 1.87 10.13
CA PRO A 263 -7.45 1.06 10.91
C PRO A 263 -8.45 1.88 11.73
N GLY A 264 -7.98 2.68 12.69
CA GLY A 264 -8.84 3.52 13.53
C GLY A 264 -9.98 2.74 14.19
N TRP A 265 -11.15 3.37 14.27
CA TRP A 265 -12.39 2.72 14.76
C TRP A 265 -12.94 1.67 13.80
N TRP A 266 -12.63 1.79 12.51
CA TRP A 266 -13.16 0.92 11.46
C TRP A 266 -12.71 -0.53 11.59
N ALA A 267 -11.51 -0.75 12.13
CA ALA A 267 -10.99 -2.09 12.43
C ALA A 267 -11.77 -2.82 13.54
N LEU A 268 -12.66 -2.16 14.29
CA LEU A 268 -13.56 -2.85 15.22
C LEU A 268 -14.52 -3.80 14.49
N LEU A 269 -14.97 -3.46 13.27
CA LEU A 269 -15.90 -4.30 12.51
C LEU A 269 -15.35 -5.71 12.25
N PRO A 270 -14.19 -5.88 11.58
CA PRO A 270 -13.63 -7.22 11.34
C PRO A 270 -13.21 -7.90 12.64
N THR A 271 -12.69 -7.17 13.63
CA THR A 271 -12.14 -7.78 14.83
C THR A 271 -13.22 -8.30 15.79
N THR A 272 -14.25 -7.49 16.05
CA THR A 272 -15.40 -7.90 16.86
C THR A 272 -16.27 -8.92 16.15
N GLY A 273 -16.43 -8.80 14.83
CA GLY A 273 -17.12 -9.80 14.01
C GLY A 273 -16.46 -11.18 14.14
N THR A 274 -15.14 -11.22 13.99
CA THR A 274 -14.33 -12.45 14.16
C THR A 274 -14.40 -12.98 15.58
N PHE A 275 -14.31 -12.11 16.60
CA PHE A 275 -14.47 -12.48 18.00
C PHE A 275 -15.80 -13.21 18.24
N PHE A 276 -16.92 -12.67 17.77
CA PHE A 276 -18.23 -13.29 17.97
C PHE A 276 -18.39 -14.63 17.24
N ILE A 277 -17.86 -14.76 16.02
CA ILE A 277 -17.86 -16.05 15.29
C ILE A 277 -17.04 -17.10 16.04
N LEU A 278 -15.86 -16.73 16.55
CA LEU A 278 -15.00 -17.64 17.30
C LEU A 278 -15.63 -18.04 18.65
N ALA A 279 -16.24 -17.08 19.35
CA ALA A 279 -16.92 -17.25 20.63
C ALA A 279 -18.16 -18.15 20.54
N ALA A 280 -18.93 -18.05 19.44
CA ALA A 280 -20.08 -18.91 19.17
C ALA A 280 -19.72 -20.42 19.16
N GLY A 281 -18.48 -20.72 18.78
CA GLY A 281 -17.95 -22.07 18.73
C GLY A 281 -18.51 -22.93 17.59
N PRO A 282 -17.97 -24.17 17.42
CA PRO A 282 -18.26 -25.03 16.28
C PRO A 282 -19.67 -25.61 16.26
N ALA A 283 -20.40 -25.52 17.38
CA ALA A 283 -21.76 -26.03 17.52
C ALA A 283 -22.85 -25.02 17.06
N SER A 284 -22.49 -23.77 16.76
CA SER A 284 -23.44 -22.83 16.17
C SER A 284 -23.82 -23.26 14.76
N TRP A 285 -25.06 -23.01 14.36
CA TRP A 285 -25.60 -23.50 13.08
C TRP A 285 -24.82 -22.97 11.88
N LEU A 286 -24.57 -21.66 11.86
CA LEU A 286 -23.79 -21.02 10.78
C LEU A 286 -22.35 -21.55 10.74
N ASN A 287 -21.65 -21.65 11.87
CA ASN A 287 -20.29 -22.18 11.88
C ASN A 287 -20.25 -23.64 11.40
N ASN A 288 -21.21 -24.46 11.84
CA ASN A 288 -21.26 -25.87 11.48
C ASN A 288 -21.62 -26.09 10.00
N LYS A 289 -22.62 -25.39 9.48
CA LYS A 289 -23.14 -25.61 8.12
C LYS A 289 -22.35 -24.85 7.05
N LEU A 290 -21.92 -23.63 7.35
CA LEU A 290 -21.20 -22.79 6.41
C LEU A 290 -19.69 -22.96 6.54
N LEU A 291 -19.12 -22.71 7.73
CA LEU A 291 -17.66 -22.67 7.89
C LEU A 291 -17.03 -24.07 7.93
N ALA A 292 -17.64 -25.03 8.60
CA ALA A 292 -17.11 -26.39 8.70
C ALA A 292 -17.44 -27.27 7.47
N ASN A 293 -18.00 -26.70 6.40
CA ASN A 293 -18.21 -27.44 5.17
C ASN A 293 -16.87 -27.81 4.50
N ARG A 294 -16.84 -28.89 3.73
CA ARG A 294 -15.60 -29.46 3.20
C ARG A 294 -14.83 -28.49 2.28
N LEU A 295 -15.53 -27.68 1.50
CA LEU A 295 -14.91 -26.73 0.58
C LEU A 295 -14.24 -25.58 1.33
N MET A 296 -14.95 -24.99 2.29
CA MET A 296 -14.45 -23.91 3.14
C MET A 296 -13.27 -24.38 3.98
N VAL A 297 -13.34 -25.58 4.54
CA VAL A 297 -12.19 -26.19 5.23
C VAL A 297 -11.01 -26.36 4.28
N TRP A 298 -11.22 -26.87 3.06
CA TRP A 298 -10.15 -27.06 2.08
C TRP A 298 -9.46 -25.75 1.70
N VAL A 299 -10.23 -24.69 1.43
CA VAL A 299 -9.69 -23.34 1.18
C VAL A 299 -8.94 -22.82 2.42
N GLY A 300 -9.49 -23.06 3.61
CA GLY A 300 -8.88 -22.70 4.88
C GLY A 300 -7.52 -23.35 5.11
N LEU A 301 -7.38 -24.62 4.75
CA LEU A 301 -6.13 -25.37 4.87
C LEU A 301 -5.03 -24.82 3.96
N ILE A 302 -5.38 -24.38 2.75
CA ILE A 302 -4.42 -23.78 1.80
C ILE A 302 -4.29 -22.26 1.95
N SER A 303 -4.99 -21.64 2.90
CA SER A 303 -5.09 -20.18 3.03
C SER A 303 -3.74 -19.48 3.17
N TYR A 304 -2.78 -20.09 3.88
CA TYR A 304 -1.45 -19.51 4.06
C TYR A 304 -0.63 -19.48 2.76
N PRO A 305 -0.38 -20.60 2.06
CA PRO A 305 0.33 -20.54 0.79
C PRO A 305 -0.47 -19.79 -0.30
N LEU A 306 -1.81 -19.77 -0.24
CA LEU A 306 -2.62 -18.91 -1.12
C LEU A 306 -2.38 -17.43 -0.84
N TYR A 307 -2.28 -17.05 0.43
CA TYR A 307 -1.88 -15.69 0.83
C TYR A 307 -0.52 -15.32 0.24
N LEU A 308 0.45 -16.23 0.23
CA LEU A 308 1.77 -15.94 -0.33
C LEU A 308 1.79 -15.86 -1.87
N TRP A 309 1.05 -16.73 -2.57
CA TRP A 309 1.13 -16.84 -4.04
C TRP A 309 0.23 -15.84 -4.80
N HIS A 310 -0.92 -15.45 -4.25
CA HIS A 310 -1.90 -14.67 -5.01
C HIS A 310 -1.36 -13.30 -5.46
N TRP A 311 -0.68 -12.59 -4.56
CA TRP A 311 -0.23 -11.23 -4.82
C TRP A 311 0.99 -11.15 -5.76
N PRO A 312 2.07 -11.95 -5.60
CA PRO A 312 3.18 -11.93 -6.54
C PRO A 312 2.74 -12.20 -7.98
N LEU A 313 1.82 -13.16 -8.19
CA LEU A 313 1.30 -13.46 -9.54
C LEU A 313 0.53 -12.29 -10.14
N LEU A 314 -0.33 -11.64 -9.35
CA LEU A 314 -1.05 -10.43 -9.80
C LEU A 314 -0.09 -9.26 -10.06
N SER A 315 0.90 -9.08 -9.19
CA SER A 315 1.87 -8.00 -9.28
C SER A 315 2.81 -8.16 -10.48
N PHE A 316 3.41 -9.33 -10.69
CA PHE A 316 4.25 -9.58 -11.88
C PHE A 316 3.46 -9.45 -13.18
N LEU A 317 2.20 -9.90 -13.20
CA LEU A 317 1.33 -9.73 -14.35
C LEU A 317 1.04 -8.24 -14.64
N HIS A 318 0.82 -7.44 -13.60
CA HIS A 318 0.69 -5.99 -13.71
C HIS A 318 1.99 -5.32 -14.21
N ILE A 319 3.15 -5.73 -13.69
CA ILE A 319 4.45 -5.20 -14.14
C ILE A 319 4.70 -5.51 -15.62
N LEU A 320 4.29 -6.68 -16.10
CA LEU A 320 4.47 -7.12 -17.49
C LEU A 320 3.49 -6.48 -18.48
N LYS A 321 2.24 -6.23 -18.07
CA LYS A 321 1.15 -5.86 -18.98
C LYS A 321 0.55 -4.47 -18.70
N GLY A 322 0.84 -3.87 -17.55
CA GLY A 322 0.15 -2.68 -17.06
C GLY A 322 -1.33 -2.98 -16.81
N ASN A 323 -2.20 -2.56 -17.72
CA ASN A 323 -3.63 -2.82 -17.65
C ASN A 323 -3.96 -4.29 -17.92
N VAL A 324 -4.12 -5.07 -16.86
CA VAL A 324 -4.45 -6.50 -16.90
C VAL A 324 -5.96 -6.71 -17.08
N SER A 325 -6.35 -7.47 -18.11
CA SER A 325 -7.74 -7.87 -18.34
C SER A 325 -8.29 -8.79 -17.24
N ASN A 326 -9.61 -8.80 -17.06
CA ASN A 326 -10.26 -9.67 -16.06
C ASN A 326 -9.96 -11.16 -16.31
N SER A 327 -9.84 -11.60 -17.57
CA SER A 327 -9.47 -12.98 -17.92
C SER A 327 -8.09 -13.36 -17.40
N LEU A 328 -7.08 -12.50 -17.59
CA LEU A 328 -5.73 -12.76 -17.09
C LEU A 328 -5.67 -12.71 -15.56
N ARG A 329 -6.47 -11.85 -14.91
CA ARG A 329 -6.59 -11.84 -13.43
C ARG A 329 -7.20 -13.14 -12.91
N LEU A 330 -8.26 -13.65 -13.56
CA LEU A 330 -8.85 -14.95 -13.21
C LEU A 330 -7.86 -16.10 -13.37
N ILE A 331 -7.06 -16.10 -14.44
CA ILE A 331 -5.98 -17.08 -14.64
C ILE A 331 -4.93 -16.97 -13.52
N ALA A 332 -4.51 -15.75 -13.15
CA ALA A 332 -3.56 -15.56 -12.05
C ALA A 332 -4.12 -16.08 -10.71
N VAL A 333 -5.40 -15.82 -10.41
CA VAL A 333 -6.07 -16.35 -9.22
C VAL A 333 -6.14 -17.88 -9.27
N GLY A 334 -6.55 -18.47 -10.39
CA GLY A 334 -6.59 -19.93 -10.57
C GLY A 334 -5.21 -20.58 -10.39
N SER A 335 -4.18 -20.00 -10.98
CA SER A 335 -2.78 -20.43 -10.82
C SER A 335 -2.31 -20.29 -9.36
N SER A 336 -2.71 -19.24 -8.66
CA SER A 336 -2.37 -19.07 -7.23
C SER A 336 -3.00 -20.16 -6.35
N ILE A 337 -4.23 -20.56 -6.62
CA ILE A 337 -4.92 -21.63 -5.90
C ILE A 337 -4.24 -22.98 -6.16
N LEU A 338 -3.90 -23.26 -7.44
CA LEU A 338 -3.18 -24.47 -7.80
C LEU A 338 -1.81 -24.54 -7.12
N LEU A 339 -0.99 -23.48 -7.23
CA LEU A 339 0.33 -23.42 -6.60
C LEU A 339 0.24 -23.48 -5.09
N ALA A 340 -0.76 -22.84 -4.48
CA ALA A 340 -0.99 -22.93 -3.04
C ALA A 340 -1.31 -24.36 -2.60
N TRP A 341 -2.18 -25.04 -3.33
CA TRP A 341 -2.51 -26.44 -3.05
C TRP A 341 -1.29 -27.37 -3.22
N LEU A 342 -0.51 -27.19 -4.29
CA LEU A 342 0.73 -27.94 -4.51
C LEU A 342 1.75 -27.71 -3.37
N THR A 343 1.96 -26.44 -3.00
CA THR A 343 2.86 -26.05 -1.90
C THR A 343 2.40 -26.66 -0.58
N TYR A 344 1.11 -26.57 -0.26
CA TYR A 344 0.54 -27.18 0.93
C TYR A 344 0.72 -28.70 0.94
N ARG A 345 0.36 -29.37 -0.16
CA ARG A 345 0.30 -30.83 -0.25
C ARG A 345 1.67 -31.47 -0.23
N PHE A 346 2.63 -30.91 -0.96
CA PHE A 346 3.93 -31.52 -1.24
C PHE A 346 5.08 -30.92 -0.43
N ILE A 347 4.92 -29.72 0.13
CA ILE A 347 6.00 -29.04 0.85
C ILE A 347 5.63 -28.87 2.33
N GLU A 348 4.53 -28.16 2.63
CA GLU A 348 4.17 -27.88 4.03
C GLU A 348 3.79 -29.13 4.81
N LYS A 349 2.86 -29.93 4.28
CA LYS A 349 2.32 -31.10 5.00
C LYS A 349 3.41 -32.13 5.37
N PRO A 350 4.35 -32.50 4.47
CA PRO A 350 5.43 -33.42 4.82
C PRO A 350 6.41 -32.85 5.84
N ILE A 351 6.75 -31.56 5.74
CA ILE A 351 7.77 -30.92 6.58
C ILE A 351 7.27 -30.63 8.00
N ARG A 352 5.94 -30.45 8.16
CA ARG A 352 5.32 -30.09 9.45
C ARG A 352 5.62 -31.07 10.58
N ALA A 353 5.73 -32.37 10.27
CA ALA A 353 6.06 -33.43 11.25
C ALA A 353 7.58 -33.66 11.43
N GLY A 354 8.42 -32.79 10.85
CA GLY A 354 9.87 -32.92 10.87
C GLY A 354 10.52 -32.66 12.23
N SER A 355 11.80 -33.04 12.34
CA SER A 355 12.61 -32.87 13.54
C SER A 355 13.19 -31.44 13.69
N LEU A 356 13.86 -31.18 14.82
CA LEU A 356 14.61 -29.94 15.05
C LEU A 356 15.69 -29.68 13.98
N LYS A 357 16.32 -30.72 13.43
CA LYS A 357 17.32 -30.58 12.35
C LYS A 357 16.71 -29.96 11.08
N ILE A 358 15.48 -30.37 10.75
CA ILE A 358 14.74 -29.79 9.62
C ILE A 358 14.42 -28.31 9.90
N SER A 359 14.09 -27.97 11.14
CA SER A 359 13.82 -26.58 11.53
C SER A 359 15.06 -25.71 11.41
N ALA A 360 16.21 -26.20 11.86
CA ALA A 360 17.49 -25.52 11.69
C ALA A 360 17.83 -25.31 10.21
N SER A 361 17.67 -26.32 9.37
CA SER A 361 17.90 -26.21 7.91
C SER A 361 17.02 -25.16 7.25
N LEU A 362 15.72 -25.14 7.57
CA LEU A 362 14.79 -24.11 7.08
C LEU A 362 15.20 -22.70 7.54
N ALA A 363 15.57 -22.54 8.82
CA ALA A 363 16.01 -21.26 9.35
C ALA A 363 17.29 -20.77 8.64
N THR A 364 18.29 -21.64 8.47
CA THR A 364 19.50 -21.35 7.72
C THR A 364 19.20 -20.96 6.28
N THR A 365 18.28 -21.67 5.62
CA THR A 365 17.88 -21.38 4.23
C THR A 365 17.25 -19.99 4.13
N LEU A 366 16.38 -19.63 5.08
CA LEU A 366 15.77 -18.30 5.11
C LEU A 366 16.81 -17.19 5.39
N VAL A 367 17.80 -17.46 6.24
CA VAL A 367 18.94 -16.54 6.48
C VAL A 367 19.78 -16.36 5.21
N ILE A 368 20.01 -17.41 4.43
CA ILE A 368 20.71 -17.32 3.14
C ILE A 368 19.90 -16.45 2.17
N ILE A 369 18.59 -16.66 2.04
CA ILE A 369 17.73 -15.82 1.18
C ILE A 369 17.75 -14.36 1.63
N LEU A 370 17.72 -14.11 2.95
CA LEU A 370 17.87 -12.77 3.51
C LEU A 370 19.19 -12.13 3.09
N ALA A 371 20.31 -12.85 3.27
CA ALA A 371 21.63 -12.37 2.92
C ALA A 371 21.76 -12.10 1.41
N LEU A 372 21.25 -12.99 0.57
CA LEU A 372 21.23 -12.82 -0.89
C LEU A 372 20.45 -11.57 -1.29
N GLY A 373 19.25 -11.37 -0.74
CA GLY A 373 18.46 -10.15 -1.01
C GLY A 373 19.15 -8.87 -0.54
N LEU A 374 19.86 -8.91 0.59
CA LEU A 374 20.59 -7.76 1.12
C LEU A 374 21.86 -7.44 0.33
N ILE A 375 22.60 -8.48 -0.11
CA ILE A 375 23.79 -8.33 -0.95
C ILE A 375 23.39 -7.75 -2.30
N ASP A 376 22.31 -8.26 -2.91
CA ASP A 376 21.80 -7.70 -4.16
C ASP A 376 21.37 -6.24 -4.00
N TYR A 377 20.61 -5.91 -2.94
CA TYR A 377 20.20 -4.54 -2.67
C TYR A 377 21.39 -3.56 -2.53
N LYS A 378 22.48 -3.99 -1.88
CA LYS A 378 23.64 -3.12 -1.61
C LYS A 378 24.66 -3.05 -2.75
N SER A 379 24.85 -4.16 -3.44
CA SER A 379 25.97 -4.33 -4.38
C SER A 379 25.52 -4.54 -5.82
N ASN A 380 24.20 -4.68 -6.05
CA ASN A 380 23.58 -4.91 -7.36
C ASN A 380 24.28 -6.05 -8.13
N ILE A 381 24.58 -7.15 -7.44
CA ILE A 381 25.42 -8.24 -7.96
C ILE A 381 24.77 -8.98 -9.14
N PHE A 382 23.44 -8.92 -9.26
CA PHE A 382 22.69 -9.53 -10.35
C PHE A 382 22.32 -8.52 -11.45
N LYS A 383 22.94 -7.34 -11.46
CA LYS A 383 22.70 -6.30 -12.47
C LYS A 383 22.98 -6.82 -13.87
N GLN A 384 21.94 -6.79 -14.70
CA GLN A 384 22.11 -6.87 -16.15
C GLN A 384 22.63 -5.52 -16.64
N SER A 385 23.71 -5.51 -17.44
CA SER A 385 24.29 -4.31 -18.04
C SER A 385 24.11 -4.33 -19.55
N ASP A 386 22.95 -3.85 -19.99
CA ASP A 386 22.69 -3.57 -21.40
C ASP A 386 22.19 -2.11 -21.55
N GLU A 387 22.13 -1.62 -22.79
CA GLU A 387 21.73 -0.22 -23.02
C GLU A 387 20.30 0.09 -22.54
N ARG A 388 19.41 -0.92 -22.53
CA ARG A 388 18.00 -0.78 -22.11
C ARG A 388 17.90 -0.55 -20.60
N THR A 389 18.64 -1.35 -19.86
CA THR A 389 18.71 -1.30 -18.40
C THR A 389 19.40 -0.02 -17.93
N GLU A 390 20.45 0.42 -18.60
CA GLU A 390 21.08 1.73 -18.34
C GLU A 390 20.14 2.91 -18.66
N TYR A 391 19.38 2.81 -19.74
CA TYR A 391 18.35 3.79 -20.08
C TYR A 391 17.27 3.86 -19.00
N SER A 392 16.73 2.72 -18.56
CA SER A 392 15.71 2.69 -17.51
C SER A 392 16.25 3.22 -16.17
N ALA A 393 17.47 2.81 -15.78
CA ALA A 393 18.10 3.25 -14.54
C ALA A 393 18.38 4.76 -14.49
N TYR A 394 18.48 5.44 -15.64
CA TYR A 394 18.55 6.90 -15.67
C TYR A 394 17.30 7.57 -15.09
N PHE A 395 16.15 6.93 -15.16
CA PHE A 395 14.87 7.42 -14.65
C PHE A 395 14.49 6.79 -13.30
N GLU A 396 15.45 6.16 -12.62
CA GLU A 396 15.25 5.64 -11.26
C GLU A 396 14.65 6.73 -10.36
N ASP A 397 13.50 6.40 -9.77
CA ASP A 397 12.64 7.35 -9.06
C ASP A 397 12.14 6.76 -7.72
N SER A 398 13.01 6.04 -7.02
CA SER A 398 12.68 5.35 -5.77
C SER A 398 13.62 5.74 -4.63
N LEU A 399 13.17 5.59 -3.39
CA LEU A 399 14.05 5.77 -2.25
C LEU A 399 14.98 4.56 -2.05
N PRO A 400 16.21 4.76 -1.53
CA PRO A 400 16.75 6.02 -0.99
C PRO A 400 17.45 6.95 -2.01
N GLU A 401 17.84 6.47 -3.19
CA GLU A 401 18.67 7.24 -4.13
C GLU A 401 17.92 8.42 -4.75
N TRP A 402 16.65 8.20 -5.12
CA TRP A 402 15.77 9.16 -5.79
C TRP A 402 16.50 9.90 -6.92
N GLY A 403 17.13 9.09 -7.78
CA GLY A 403 18.23 9.48 -8.64
C GLY A 403 17.82 10.47 -9.71
N TYR A 404 16.68 10.28 -10.37
CA TYR A 404 16.20 11.21 -11.39
C TYR A 404 15.89 12.59 -10.79
N HIS A 405 15.17 12.64 -9.67
CA HIS A 405 14.86 13.89 -8.97
C HIS A 405 16.12 14.67 -8.57
N THR A 406 17.14 13.96 -8.09
CA THR A 406 18.42 14.55 -7.68
C THR A 406 19.23 15.02 -8.89
N ARG A 407 19.41 14.17 -9.90
CA ARG A 407 20.20 14.49 -11.11
C ARG A 407 19.61 15.66 -11.90
N GLU A 408 18.30 15.65 -12.10
CA GLU A 408 17.58 16.65 -12.90
C GLU A 408 17.12 17.86 -12.10
N LYS A 409 17.42 17.92 -10.80
CA LYS A 409 17.02 19.00 -9.89
C LYS A 409 15.54 19.32 -9.95
N ILE A 410 14.70 18.29 -9.99
CA ILE A 410 13.24 18.42 -10.20
C ILE A 410 12.60 19.28 -9.10
N LEU A 411 13.01 19.11 -7.85
CA LEU A 411 12.47 19.87 -6.72
C LEU A 411 12.73 21.38 -6.84
N GLU A 412 13.88 21.78 -7.38
CA GLU A 412 14.21 23.19 -7.62
C GLU A 412 13.44 23.72 -8.83
N LYS A 413 13.51 22.98 -9.95
CA LYS A 413 12.86 23.35 -11.22
C LYS A 413 11.35 23.53 -11.06
N TYR A 414 10.70 22.71 -10.23
CA TYR A 414 9.26 22.73 -9.99
C TYR A 414 8.86 23.39 -8.67
N ARG A 415 9.77 24.09 -7.98
CA ARG A 415 9.46 24.89 -6.78
C ARG A 415 8.80 24.07 -5.67
N ALA A 416 9.40 22.96 -5.28
CA ALA A 416 8.96 22.15 -4.13
C ALA A 416 9.00 22.93 -2.80
N ASP A 417 9.71 24.07 -2.75
CA ASP A 417 9.65 25.04 -1.65
C ASP A 417 8.29 25.73 -1.49
N CYS A 418 7.41 25.61 -2.49
CA CYS A 418 6.01 26.07 -2.44
C CYS A 418 5.02 24.98 -2.01
N ASP A 419 5.48 23.75 -1.80
CA ASP A 419 4.63 22.61 -1.46
C ASP A 419 4.41 22.49 0.05
N PHE A 420 3.17 22.32 0.49
CA PHE A 420 2.85 22.02 1.88
C PHE A 420 3.10 20.55 2.24
N TYR A 421 3.18 19.66 1.26
CA TYR A 421 3.67 18.29 1.46
C TYR A 421 5.15 18.34 1.86
N ASP A 422 5.48 17.63 2.94
CA ASP A 422 6.82 17.62 3.51
C ASP A 422 7.71 16.60 2.80
N VAL A 423 8.24 16.99 1.63
CA VAL A 423 9.15 16.18 0.82
C VAL A 423 10.38 15.75 1.61
N ASP A 424 10.89 16.61 2.49
CA ASP A 424 12.08 16.31 3.30
C ASP A 424 11.79 15.18 4.30
N LYS A 425 10.64 15.22 4.99
CA LYS A 425 10.20 14.10 5.84
C LYS A 425 9.94 12.83 5.04
N TYR A 426 9.38 12.94 3.84
CA TYR A 426 9.19 11.78 2.95
C TYR A 426 10.53 11.10 2.64
N ARG A 427 11.56 11.85 2.25
CA ARG A 427 12.91 11.32 1.97
C ARG A 427 13.55 10.64 3.18
N LEU A 428 13.19 11.06 4.39
CA LEU A 428 13.62 10.43 5.65
C LEU A 428 12.78 9.21 6.06
N GLY A 429 11.83 8.78 5.22
CA GLY A 429 10.90 7.69 5.49
C GLY A 429 9.88 8.00 6.58
N ARG A 430 9.47 9.26 6.69
CA ARG A 430 8.57 9.80 7.72
C ARG A 430 7.42 10.62 7.11
N ALA A 431 6.89 10.17 5.97
CA ALA A 431 5.79 10.84 5.29
C ALA A 431 4.62 11.10 6.25
N THR A 432 3.96 12.25 6.07
CA THR A 432 2.93 12.73 6.99
C THR A 432 1.90 13.57 6.27
N SER A 433 0.66 13.56 6.79
CA SER A 433 -0.40 14.47 6.35
C SER A 433 -0.28 15.87 6.96
N ILE A 434 0.61 16.07 7.93
CA ILE A 434 0.84 17.37 8.57
C ILE A 434 1.52 18.32 7.57
N PRO A 435 0.97 19.53 7.33
CA PRO A 435 1.61 20.51 6.47
C PRO A 435 2.95 20.98 7.01
N ARG A 436 3.86 21.34 6.11
CA ARG A 436 5.05 22.13 6.47
C ARG A 436 4.62 23.40 7.19
N SER A 437 5.33 23.73 8.26
CA SER A 437 5.08 24.94 9.06
C SER A 437 5.29 26.22 8.25
N THR A 438 6.23 26.18 7.29
CA THR A 438 6.54 27.29 6.40
C THR A 438 6.83 26.80 5.00
N ILE A 439 6.31 27.52 4.01
CA ILE A 439 6.69 27.44 2.59
C ILE A 439 7.21 28.80 2.14
N SER A 440 7.87 28.87 0.99
CA SER A 440 8.46 30.12 0.50
C SER A 440 7.43 31.23 0.32
N LYS A 441 7.74 32.43 0.82
CA LYS A 441 6.82 33.59 0.75
C LYS A 441 6.60 34.05 -0.69
N SER A 442 7.56 33.81 -1.59
CA SER A 442 7.45 34.21 -3.00
C SER A 442 6.36 33.46 -3.74
N CYS A 443 5.90 32.30 -3.23
CA CYS A 443 4.83 31.51 -3.84
C CYS A 443 3.48 32.24 -3.82
N PHE A 444 3.23 33.09 -2.83
CA PHE A 444 1.92 33.72 -2.60
C PHE A 444 1.95 35.24 -2.44
N THR A 445 3.11 35.86 -2.63
CA THR A 445 3.26 37.32 -2.50
C THR A 445 3.34 37.97 -3.87
N ARG A 446 2.34 38.80 -4.21
CA ARG A 446 2.39 39.62 -5.44
C ARG A 446 3.41 40.74 -5.25
N SER A 447 4.36 40.85 -6.16
CA SER A 447 5.33 41.95 -6.20
C SER A 447 4.81 43.08 -7.09
N SER A 448 5.03 44.32 -6.67
CA SER A 448 4.66 45.52 -7.46
C SER A 448 5.51 45.70 -8.71
N SER A 449 6.61 44.94 -8.86
CA SER A 449 7.45 44.93 -10.06
C SER A 449 6.81 44.27 -11.28
N TYR A 450 5.67 43.60 -11.10
CA TYR A 450 4.97 42.89 -12.18
C TYR A 450 3.60 43.53 -12.42
N SER A 451 3.29 43.81 -13.68
CA SER A 451 2.00 44.33 -14.12
C SER A 451 0.91 43.27 -14.01
N HIS A 452 1.26 42.01 -14.35
CA HIS A 452 0.32 40.91 -14.44
C HIS A 452 0.72 39.73 -13.56
N SER A 453 -0.25 38.89 -13.21
CA SER A 453 0.02 37.68 -12.45
C SER A 453 -0.88 36.52 -12.86
N VAL A 454 -0.29 35.34 -12.95
CA VAL A 454 -0.98 34.06 -13.11
C VAL A 454 -0.78 33.22 -11.87
N LEU A 455 -1.86 32.65 -11.33
CA LEU A 455 -1.80 31.72 -10.20
C LEU A 455 -2.05 30.30 -10.68
N LEU A 456 -1.13 29.39 -10.34
CA LEU A 456 -1.29 27.94 -10.54
C LEU A 456 -1.93 27.32 -9.29
N TRP A 457 -3.00 26.56 -9.45
CA TRP A 457 -3.71 25.90 -8.36
C TRP A 457 -3.97 24.42 -8.67
N GLY A 458 -3.47 23.53 -7.82
CA GLY A 458 -3.69 22.10 -7.96
C GLY A 458 -2.58 21.28 -7.36
N ASP A 459 -2.33 20.11 -7.94
CA ASP A 459 -1.27 19.20 -7.49
C ASP A 459 0.04 19.41 -8.26
N SER A 460 0.95 18.45 -8.12
CA SER A 460 2.25 18.42 -8.80
C SER A 460 2.14 18.46 -10.34
N HIS A 461 1.01 18.03 -10.93
CA HIS A 461 0.79 18.10 -12.39
C HIS A 461 0.44 19.51 -12.88
N VAL A 462 0.01 20.41 -11.99
CA VAL A 462 -0.06 21.84 -12.29
C VAL A 462 1.28 22.50 -11.95
N GLN A 463 1.90 22.08 -10.84
CA GLN A 463 3.20 22.59 -10.41
C GLN A 463 4.29 22.40 -11.47
N GLN A 464 4.33 21.26 -12.16
CA GLN A 464 5.28 21.01 -13.25
C GLN A 464 5.22 22.04 -14.39
N LEU A 465 4.09 22.74 -14.56
CA LEU A 465 3.92 23.77 -15.59
C LEU A 465 4.75 25.02 -15.27
N TYR A 466 5.12 25.23 -14.00
CA TYR A 466 5.93 26.37 -13.55
C TYR A 466 7.22 26.51 -14.38
N TYR A 467 7.94 25.40 -14.60
CA TYR A 467 9.24 25.45 -15.28
C TYR A 467 9.11 25.98 -16.71
N GLY A 468 8.10 25.53 -17.46
CA GLY A 468 7.88 26.07 -18.79
C GLY A 468 7.41 27.52 -18.75
N LEU A 469 6.49 27.86 -17.85
CA LEU A 469 5.93 29.21 -17.78
C LEU A 469 6.97 30.25 -17.37
N VAL A 470 7.82 29.98 -16.37
CA VAL A 470 8.82 30.94 -15.91
C VAL A 470 9.86 31.27 -16.98
N ASN A 471 10.10 30.35 -17.92
CA ASN A 471 11.06 30.51 -19.01
C ASN A 471 10.47 31.18 -20.27
N ASN A 472 9.13 31.27 -20.39
CA ASN A 472 8.49 31.74 -21.62
C ASN A 472 7.45 32.86 -21.42
N LEU A 473 7.01 33.13 -20.18
CA LEU A 473 6.15 34.29 -19.91
C LEU A 473 6.95 35.60 -20.05
N PRO A 474 6.30 36.69 -20.50
CA PRO A 474 6.90 38.02 -20.52
C PRO A 474 7.38 38.46 -19.13
N LYS A 475 8.41 39.30 -19.09
CA LYS A 475 9.08 39.70 -17.84
C LYS A 475 8.19 40.44 -16.85
N ASP A 476 7.10 41.05 -17.31
CA ASP A 476 6.11 41.78 -16.51
C ASP A 476 5.00 40.88 -15.93
N TRP A 477 5.06 39.56 -16.18
CA TRP A 477 4.18 38.57 -15.59
C TRP A 477 4.82 37.84 -14.40
N GLN A 478 4.11 37.79 -13.28
CA GLN A 478 4.48 36.99 -12.12
C GLN A 478 3.73 35.64 -12.10
N ILE A 479 4.40 34.58 -11.68
CA ILE A 479 3.76 33.30 -11.36
C ILE A 479 3.58 33.16 -9.85
N LEU A 480 2.34 32.96 -9.41
CA LEU A 480 1.98 32.59 -8.05
C LEU A 480 1.65 31.09 -8.00
N LEU A 481 1.94 30.45 -6.87
CA LEU A 481 1.85 29.00 -6.67
C LEU A 481 0.97 28.69 -5.46
N GLY A 482 -0.19 28.11 -5.75
CA GLY A 482 -1.11 27.51 -4.80
C GLY A 482 -1.18 26.00 -5.01
N VAL A 483 -0.03 25.33 -5.04
CA VAL A 483 0.11 23.92 -5.43
C VAL A 483 0.67 23.08 -4.31
N SER A 484 0.24 21.82 -4.21
CA SER A 484 0.85 20.85 -3.29
C SER A 484 0.68 19.41 -3.78
N SER A 485 1.71 18.58 -3.60
CA SER A 485 1.77 17.21 -4.12
C SER A 485 0.53 16.37 -3.75
N GLY A 486 -0.21 15.91 -4.76
CA GLY A 486 -1.43 15.11 -4.60
C GLY A 486 -2.69 15.87 -4.16
N CYS A 487 -2.66 17.20 -4.12
CA CYS A 487 -3.80 18.01 -3.68
C CYS A 487 -4.63 18.55 -4.84
N ALA A 488 -5.83 18.01 -5.02
CA ALA A 488 -6.83 18.60 -5.91
C ALA A 488 -7.27 19.99 -5.40
N ALA A 489 -7.66 20.85 -6.35
CA ALA A 489 -8.24 22.15 -6.02
C ALA A 489 -9.61 21.96 -5.33
N ASN A 490 -9.71 22.46 -4.10
CA ASN A 490 -10.92 22.41 -3.28
C ASN A 490 -11.32 23.84 -2.84
N PRO A 491 -12.37 24.42 -3.43
CA PRO A 491 -12.78 25.79 -3.15
C PRO A 491 -13.60 25.93 -1.86
N GLU A 492 -13.94 24.82 -1.20
CA GLU A 492 -14.83 24.78 -0.02
C GLU A 492 -14.07 24.88 1.31
N VAL A 493 -12.74 24.90 1.27
CA VAL A 493 -11.93 24.99 2.49
C VAL A 493 -12.02 26.40 3.09
N THR A 494 -12.61 26.51 4.28
CA THR A 494 -12.86 27.78 4.96
C THR A 494 -11.84 28.14 6.03
N LYS A 495 -11.15 27.16 6.62
CA LYS A 495 -10.21 27.33 7.73
C LYS A 495 -8.86 26.67 7.43
N PRO A 496 -7.75 27.18 8.01
CA PRO A 496 -6.46 26.52 7.89
C PRO A 496 -6.50 25.14 8.56
N SER A 497 -5.58 24.26 8.14
CA SER A 497 -5.45 22.92 8.70
C SER A 497 -4.03 22.70 9.21
N THR A 498 -3.91 22.05 10.37
CA THR A 498 -2.63 21.66 10.97
C THR A 498 -2.37 20.16 10.84
N THR A 499 -3.33 19.40 10.31
CA THR A 499 -3.28 17.93 10.22
C THR A 499 -3.46 17.40 8.80
N ASN A 500 -3.87 18.26 7.85
CA ASN A 500 -4.05 17.93 6.45
C ASN A 500 -3.41 19.02 5.56
N TYR A 501 -2.33 18.66 4.87
CA TYR A 501 -1.59 19.58 4.02
C TYR A 501 -2.37 20.02 2.78
N CYS A 502 -3.31 19.23 2.27
CA CYS A 502 -4.15 19.64 1.14
C CYS A 502 -5.20 20.66 1.53
N ASP A 503 -5.80 20.52 2.71
CA ASP A 503 -6.70 21.54 3.24
C ASP A 503 -5.93 22.84 3.50
N GLN A 504 -4.73 22.74 4.08
CA GLN A 504 -3.87 23.90 4.32
C GLN A 504 -3.46 24.60 3.02
N SER A 505 -3.09 23.83 2.00
CA SER A 505 -2.73 24.35 0.67
C SER A 505 -3.91 25.07 0.02
N ASN A 506 -5.08 24.42 -0.05
CA ASN A 506 -6.29 25.01 -0.61
C ASN A 506 -6.74 26.27 0.14
N TRP A 507 -6.73 26.24 1.48
CA TRP A 507 -7.04 27.41 2.29
C TRP A 507 -6.09 28.57 1.96
N LYS A 508 -4.77 28.30 1.94
CA LYS A 508 -3.76 29.32 1.65
C LYS A 508 -3.94 29.90 0.25
N THR A 509 -4.20 29.06 -0.75
CA THR A 509 -4.47 29.47 -2.14
C THR A 509 -5.68 30.39 -2.22
N LEU A 510 -6.78 30.07 -1.54
CA LEU A 510 -7.97 30.91 -1.51
C LEU A 510 -7.70 32.28 -0.86
N GLN A 511 -6.88 32.35 0.19
CA GLN A 511 -6.44 33.62 0.77
C GLN A 511 -5.56 34.41 -0.19
N THR A 512 -4.65 33.73 -0.91
CA THR A 512 -3.80 34.34 -1.93
C THR A 512 -4.65 34.96 -3.02
N ILE A 513 -5.62 34.24 -3.59
CA ILE A 513 -6.51 34.74 -4.64
C ILE A 513 -7.26 35.99 -4.17
N LYS A 514 -7.81 35.97 -2.94
CA LYS A 514 -8.52 37.11 -2.36
C LYS A 514 -7.61 38.34 -2.21
N LYS A 515 -6.35 38.13 -1.80
CA LYS A 515 -5.38 39.21 -1.54
C LYS A 515 -4.75 39.76 -2.81
N THR A 516 -4.32 38.89 -3.73
CA THR A 516 -3.51 39.27 -4.89
C THR A 516 -4.35 39.56 -6.13
N LYS A 517 -5.60 39.07 -6.19
CA LYS A 517 -6.52 39.19 -7.33
C LYS A 517 -5.80 38.91 -8.66
N PRO A 518 -5.31 37.67 -8.87
CA PRO A 518 -4.53 37.35 -10.06
C PRO A 518 -5.36 37.54 -11.33
N ASP A 519 -4.68 37.93 -12.41
CA ASP A 519 -5.30 38.17 -13.71
C ASP A 519 -5.84 36.85 -14.30
N VAL A 520 -5.07 35.77 -14.10
CA VAL A 520 -5.39 34.42 -14.56
C VAL A 520 -5.23 33.41 -13.42
N VAL A 521 -6.16 32.47 -13.30
CA VAL A 521 -6.00 31.27 -12.46
C VAL A 521 -6.02 30.02 -13.34
N ILE A 522 -4.93 29.26 -13.30
CA ILE A 522 -4.82 27.95 -13.95
C ILE A 522 -5.09 26.87 -12.91
N VAL A 523 -6.05 26.00 -13.18
CA VAL A 523 -6.44 24.90 -12.30
C VAL A 523 -6.29 23.57 -13.02
N GLY A 524 -5.72 22.58 -12.34
CA GLY A 524 -5.57 21.23 -12.87
C GLY A 524 -5.19 20.21 -11.80
N GLN A 525 -5.05 18.96 -12.21
CA GLN A 525 -4.63 17.87 -11.34
C GLN A 525 -4.22 16.64 -12.17
N ALA A 526 -3.60 15.65 -11.54
CA ALA A 526 -3.24 14.39 -12.18
C ALA A 526 -4.47 13.54 -12.51
N LYS A 527 -5.35 13.34 -11.52
CA LYS A 527 -6.45 12.38 -11.54
C LYS A 527 -7.69 12.95 -10.87
N GLY A 528 -8.84 12.30 -11.02
CA GLY A 528 -10.07 12.69 -10.32
C GLY A 528 -10.76 13.94 -10.88
N HIS A 529 -10.50 14.26 -12.15
CA HIS A 529 -11.25 15.32 -12.84
C HIS A 529 -12.73 14.95 -12.84
N SER A 530 -13.55 15.92 -12.43
CA SER A 530 -14.98 15.76 -12.36
C SER A 530 -15.61 17.08 -12.77
N LEU A 531 -16.57 17.00 -13.69
CA LEU A 531 -17.23 18.17 -14.22
C LEU A 531 -17.89 19.01 -13.11
N SER A 532 -18.59 18.36 -12.18
CA SER A 532 -19.27 19.04 -11.07
C SER A 532 -18.27 19.80 -10.18
N LYS A 533 -17.13 19.18 -9.86
CA LYS A 533 -16.06 19.83 -9.07
C LYS A 533 -15.42 20.99 -9.82
N MET A 534 -15.17 20.86 -11.11
CA MET A 534 -14.59 21.93 -11.93
C MET A 534 -15.55 23.13 -12.04
N ILE A 535 -16.84 22.90 -12.26
CA ILE A 535 -17.86 23.96 -12.27
C ILE A 535 -17.93 24.66 -10.90
N LEU A 536 -17.89 23.88 -9.80
CA LEU A 536 -17.85 24.44 -8.45
C LEU A 536 -16.64 25.35 -8.24
N VAL A 537 -15.44 24.90 -8.63
CA VAL A 537 -14.21 25.72 -8.59
C VAL A 537 -14.38 27.00 -9.40
N ALA A 538 -14.87 26.91 -10.64
CA ALA A 538 -15.04 28.06 -11.51
C ALA A 538 -15.99 29.10 -10.91
N ASN A 539 -17.14 28.67 -10.39
CA ASN A 539 -18.11 29.55 -9.75
C ASN A 539 -17.52 30.26 -8.52
N GLN A 540 -16.70 29.55 -7.73
CA GLN A 540 -16.06 30.10 -6.54
C GLN A 540 -14.92 31.08 -6.89
N LEU A 541 -14.20 30.85 -7.99
CA LEU A 541 -13.19 31.78 -8.52
C LEU A 541 -13.84 33.05 -9.08
N LYS A 542 -14.93 32.92 -9.85
CA LYS A 542 -15.73 34.06 -10.35
C LYS A 542 -16.24 34.93 -9.21
N LYS A 543 -16.82 34.33 -8.16
CA LYS A 543 -17.27 35.04 -6.95
C LYS A 543 -16.14 35.80 -6.24
N ARG A 544 -14.89 35.40 -6.43
CA ARG A 544 -13.69 36.07 -5.87
C ARG A 544 -13.07 37.10 -6.82
N GLY A 545 -13.71 37.38 -7.95
CA GLY A 545 -13.29 38.41 -8.91
C GLY A 545 -12.18 37.96 -9.85
N VAL A 546 -11.94 36.66 -10.00
CA VAL A 546 -11.00 36.14 -11.00
C VAL A 546 -11.60 36.34 -12.39
N LYS A 547 -10.89 37.06 -13.26
CA LYS A 547 -11.37 37.44 -14.59
C LYS A 547 -11.22 36.31 -15.60
N LYS A 548 -10.09 35.60 -15.56
CA LYS A 548 -9.79 34.51 -16.49
C LYS A 548 -9.48 33.23 -15.74
N ILE A 549 -10.25 32.18 -16.05
CA ILE A 549 -10.11 30.86 -15.45
C ILE A 549 -9.73 29.89 -16.57
N ILE A 550 -8.61 29.20 -16.36
CA ILE A 550 -8.10 28.19 -17.28
C ILE A 550 -8.09 26.86 -16.53
N PHE A 551 -8.82 25.87 -17.03
CA PHE A 551 -8.61 24.49 -16.59
C PHE A 551 -7.66 23.78 -17.54
N THR A 552 -6.70 23.04 -17.01
CA THR A 552 -5.92 22.08 -17.80
C THR A 552 -6.53 20.69 -17.67
N GLY A 553 -6.72 20.01 -18.79
CA GLY A 553 -6.95 18.57 -18.80
C GLY A 553 -5.73 17.79 -18.30
N PRO A 554 -5.86 16.48 -18.08
CA PRO A 554 -4.73 15.64 -17.71
C PRO A 554 -3.68 15.59 -18.84
N VAL A 555 -2.42 15.43 -18.47
CA VAL A 555 -1.36 15.01 -19.39
C VAL A 555 -1.45 13.50 -19.68
N PRO A 556 -0.82 12.99 -20.76
CA PRO A 556 -0.80 11.55 -21.00
C PRO A 556 -0.16 10.81 -19.84
N GLN A 557 -0.83 9.75 -19.39
CA GLN A 557 -0.34 8.87 -18.34
C GLN A 557 -0.05 7.48 -18.90
N TRP A 558 1.03 6.89 -18.41
CA TRP A 558 1.58 5.63 -18.89
C TRP A 558 1.52 4.58 -17.78
N THR A 559 1.28 3.33 -18.16
CA THR A 559 1.30 2.19 -17.23
C THR A 559 1.90 0.98 -17.95
N PRO A 560 3.16 0.60 -17.66
CA PRO A 560 4.11 1.24 -16.73
C PRO A 560 4.63 2.61 -17.25
N ALA A 561 5.51 3.27 -16.49
CA ALA A 561 6.13 4.54 -16.89
C ALA A 561 6.73 4.50 -18.31
N LEU A 562 6.71 5.63 -19.01
CA LEU A 562 7.08 5.70 -20.44
C LEU A 562 8.49 5.18 -20.73
N HIS A 563 9.48 5.49 -19.89
CA HIS A 563 10.84 5.00 -20.06
C HIS A 563 10.92 3.47 -20.00
N LYS A 564 10.08 2.82 -19.17
CA LYS A 564 9.98 1.36 -19.08
C LYS A 564 9.32 0.76 -20.32
N ILE A 565 8.28 1.41 -20.85
CA ILE A 565 7.65 1.01 -22.12
C ILE A 565 8.66 1.09 -23.28
N ILE A 566 9.44 2.17 -23.33
CA ILE A 566 10.48 2.35 -24.36
C ILE A 566 11.52 1.23 -24.25
N ALA A 567 12.04 0.96 -23.05
CA ALA A 567 13.06 -0.05 -22.83
C ALA A 567 12.55 -1.50 -23.06
N LYS A 568 11.33 -1.84 -22.64
CA LYS A 568 10.76 -3.21 -22.78
C LYS A 568 10.19 -3.48 -24.18
N ASN A 569 9.40 -2.55 -24.71
CA ASN A 569 8.54 -2.82 -25.87
C ASN A 569 8.99 -2.10 -27.15
N LEU A 570 9.64 -0.93 -27.03
CA LEU A 570 9.90 -0.04 -28.17
C LEU A 570 11.39 0.26 -28.39
N TRP A 571 12.30 -0.54 -27.83
CA TRP A 571 13.73 -0.18 -27.78
C TRP A 571 14.37 -0.07 -29.16
N ARG A 572 14.17 -1.08 -30.01
CA ARG A 572 14.79 -1.20 -31.33
C ARG A 572 14.32 -0.11 -32.29
N ASN A 573 13.04 0.23 -32.24
CA ASN A 573 12.45 1.26 -33.07
C ASN A 573 11.51 2.10 -32.20
N THR A 574 12.06 3.11 -31.51
CA THR A 574 11.27 3.97 -30.62
C THR A 574 10.53 5.01 -31.46
N PRO A 575 9.21 4.87 -31.67
CA PRO A 575 8.47 5.79 -32.51
C PRO A 575 8.35 7.14 -31.80
N ARG A 576 8.13 8.22 -32.58
CA ARG A 576 7.82 9.54 -32.02
C ARG A 576 6.52 9.57 -31.24
N ARG A 577 5.56 8.73 -31.63
CA ARG A 577 4.25 8.63 -31.01
C ARG A 577 3.88 7.16 -30.86
N THR A 578 3.23 6.82 -29.74
CA THR A 578 2.77 5.45 -29.48
C THR A 578 1.48 5.46 -28.69
N MET A 579 0.69 4.39 -28.85
CA MET A 579 -0.46 4.08 -27.99
C MET A 579 -0.14 3.03 -26.92
N VAL A 580 1.04 2.39 -27.01
CA VAL A 580 1.43 1.30 -26.11
C VAL A 580 1.55 1.84 -24.69
N GLY A 581 0.81 1.22 -23.76
CA GLY A 581 0.84 1.52 -22.33
C GLY A 581 0.17 2.83 -21.92
N ILE A 582 -0.57 3.49 -22.82
CA ILE A 582 -1.38 4.66 -22.46
C ILE A 582 -2.56 4.26 -21.57
N ASN A 583 -2.82 5.07 -20.55
CA ASN A 583 -4.04 4.96 -19.77
C ASN A 583 -5.26 5.48 -20.57
N GLN A 584 -6.03 4.55 -21.13
CA GLN A 584 -7.21 4.87 -21.93
C GLN A 584 -8.34 5.52 -21.13
N GLU A 585 -8.44 5.26 -19.82
CA GLU A 585 -9.45 5.90 -18.96
C GLU A 585 -9.22 7.41 -18.89
N ILE A 586 -7.96 7.84 -18.80
CA ILE A 586 -7.56 9.26 -18.81
C ILE A 586 -7.89 9.92 -20.16
N ILE A 587 -7.66 9.23 -21.28
CA ILE A 587 -8.01 9.72 -22.62
C ILE A 587 -9.53 9.91 -22.74
N ASN A 588 -10.30 8.89 -22.34
CA ASN A 588 -11.76 8.92 -22.42
C ASN A 588 -12.34 10.03 -21.53
N LEU A 589 -11.81 10.19 -20.31
CA LEU A 589 -12.18 11.27 -19.40
C LEU A 589 -11.91 12.65 -20.01
N ASN A 590 -10.73 12.85 -20.60
CA ASN A 590 -10.38 14.12 -21.25
C ASN A 590 -11.34 14.45 -22.39
N ASN A 591 -11.67 13.49 -23.25
CA ASN A 591 -12.60 13.69 -24.37
C ASN A 591 -13.97 14.18 -23.88
N GLN A 592 -14.47 13.65 -22.76
CA GLN A 592 -15.73 14.11 -22.15
C GLN A 592 -15.63 15.57 -21.66
N LEU A 593 -14.51 15.95 -21.05
CA LEU A 593 -14.28 17.32 -20.58
C LEU A 593 -14.19 18.32 -21.75
N VAL A 594 -13.48 17.96 -22.82
CA VAL A 594 -13.34 18.77 -24.03
C VAL A 594 -14.70 19.09 -24.64
N ILE A 595 -15.55 18.06 -24.82
CA ILE A 595 -16.90 18.23 -25.39
C ILE A 595 -17.70 19.23 -24.55
N HIS A 596 -17.64 19.11 -23.23
CA HIS A 596 -18.40 19.96 -22.33
C HIS A 596 -17.90 21.42 -22.34
N PHE A 597 -16.59 21.63 -22.19
CA PHE A 597 -16.04 22.98 -22.10
C PHE A 597 -15.95 23.71 -23.44
N LYS A 598 -16.07 23.01 -24.58
CA LYS A 598 -16.14 23.63 -25.91
C LYS A 598 -17.26 24.67 -26.03
N GLN A 599 -18.33 24.53 -25.24
CA GLN A 599 -19.48 25.45 -25.24
C GLN A 599 -19.36 26.57 -24.19
N SER A 600 -18.36 26.52 -23.31
CA SER A 600 -18.20 27.52 -22.24
C SER A 600 -17.50 28.78 -22.78
N LYS A 601 -18.16 29.94 -22.64
CA LYS A 601 -17.58 31.24 -23.03
C LYS A 601 -16.64 31.83 -21.97
N ASP A 602 -16.90 31.52 -20.70
CA ASP A 602 -16.20 32.17 -19.57
C ASP A 602 -15.09 31.31 -18.95
N ILE A 603 -14.92 30.09 -19.43
CA ILE A 603 -13.97 29.10 -18.88
C ILE A 603 -13.19 28.53 -20.04
N LEU A 604 -11.87 28.71 -20.04
CA LEU A 604 -11.00 28.11 -21.03
C LEU A 604 -10.57 26.73 -20.54
N PHE A 605 -10.82 25.69 -21.34
CA PHE A 605 -10.27 24.36 -21.10
C PHE A 605 -9.13 24.10 -22.07
N ILE A 606 -7.96 23.74 -21.52
CA ILE A 606 -6.76 23.40 -22.27
C ILE A 606 -6.64 21.88 -22.34
N ASP A 607 -6.78 21.35 -23.56
CA ASP A 607 -6.64 19.93 -23.85
C ASP A 607 -5.16 19.53 -23.97
N LEU A 608 -4.55 19.17 -22.83
CA LEU A 608 -3.17 18.70 -22.79
C LEU A 608 -2.99 17.33 -23.46
N ILE A 609 -4.03 16.49 -23.50
CA ILE A 609 -3.97 15.22 -24.23
C ILE A 609 -3.82 15.52 -25.72
N HIS A 610 -4.63 16.38 -26.31
CA HIS A 610 -4.53 16.69 -27.75
C HIS A 610 -3.21 17.35 -28.14
N PHE A 611 -2.59 18.11 -27.24
CA PHE A 611 -1.25 18.65 -27.49
C PHE A 611 -0.20 17.57 -27.62
N PHE A 612 -0.19 16.63 -26.66
CA PHE A 612 0.79 15.56 -26.65
C PHE A 612 0.38 14.38 -27.53
N CYS A 613 -0.86 14.27 -27.98
CA CYS A 613 -1.41 13.08 -28.64
C CYS A 613 -2.18 13.41 -29.92
N ASN A 614 -2.05 12.55 -30.92
CA ASN A 614 -2.85 12.60 -32.13
C ASN A 614 -3.28 11.18 -32.54
N GLN A 615 -3.77 11.01 -33.77
CA GLN A 615 -4.22 9.71 -34.28
C GLN A 615 -3.10 8.63 -34.30
N GLN A 616 -1.83 9.02 -34.33
CA GLN A 616 -0.68 8.10 -34.25
C GLN A 616 -0.26 7.77 -32.82
N GLY A 617 -0.89 8.40 -31.82
CA GLY A 617 -0.65 8.24 -30.40
C GLY A 617 0.05 9.43 -29.73
N CYS A 618 0.50 9.21 -28.50
CA CYS A 618 1.11 10.25 -27.67
C CYS A 618 2.62 10.35 -27.85
N LEU A 619 3.12 11.58 -27.79
CA LEU A 619 4.51 11.95 -28.00
C LEU A 619 5.40 11.30 -26.94
N THR A 620 6.40 10.57 -27.40
CA THR A 620 7.33 9.82 -26.55
C THR A 620 8.53 10.66 -26.14
N TYR A 621 9.15 11.38 -27.09
CA TYR A 621 10.30 12.25 -26.84
C TYR A 621 10.39 13.43 -27.83
N ILE A 622 11.00 14.52 -27.38
CA ILE A 622 11.25 15.79 -28.06
C ILE A 622 12.73 15.86 -28.49
N GLY A 623 13.03 16.51 -29.62
CA GLY A 623 14.43 16.63 -30.08
C GLY A 623 15.01 15.30 -30.59
N LYS A 624 16.33 15.15 -30.72
CA LYS A 624 16.92 13.95 -31.34
C LYS A 624 17.18 12.79 -30.36
N ASP A 625 17.36 13.10 -29.08
CA ASP A 625 17.71 12.12 -28.05
C ASP A 625 16.47 11.66 -27.26
N LYS A 626 16.17 10.36 -27.27
CA LYS A 626 15.04 9.76 -26.55
C LYS A 626 15.23 9.68 -25.03
N LYS A 627 16.47 9.82 -24.53
CA LYS A 627 16.80 9.85 -23.11
C LYS A 627 16.60 11.25 -22.55
N GLN A 628 17.27 12.25 -23.13
CA GLN A 628 17.12 13.63 -22.69
C GLN A 628 15.73 14.19 -23.04
N GLY A 629 15.20 13.81 -24.19
CA GLY A 629 13.96 14.37 -24.72
C GLY A 629 12.67 13.72 -24.25
N ILE A 630 12.70 12.66 -23.43
CA ILE A 630 11.49 11.93 -23.04
C ILE A 630 10.43 12.89 -22.47
N THR A 631 9.16 12.65 -22.77
CA THR A 631 8.08 13.58 -22.39
C THR A 631 7.70 13.49 -20.92
N THR A 632 7.71 12.29 -20.33
CA THR A 632 7.44 12.05 -18.91
C THR A 632 8.54 11.22 -18.27
N PHE A 633 8.91 11.54 -17.03
CA PHE A 633 9.96 10.79 -16.32
C PHE A 633 9.42 9.63 -15.49
N ASP A 634 8.18 9.70 -15.03
CA ASP A 634 7.48 8.63 -14.33
C ASP A 634 6.19 8.24 -15.10
N ASN A 635 5.13 7.86 -14.37
CA ASN A 635 3.84 7.51 -14.97
C ASN A 635 3.09 8.69 -15.60
N GLY A 636 3.50 9.96 -15.40
CA GLY A 636 2.80 11.08 -16.01
C GLY A 636 3.34 12.48 -15.76
N HIS A 637 4.31 12.69 -14.87
CA HIS A 637 4.96 13.98 -14.69
C HIS A 637 5.81 14.31 -15.91
N LEU A 638 5.57 15.48 -16.48
CA LEU A 638 6.32 16.04 -17.60
C LEU A 638 7.77 16.24 -17.19
N THR A 639 8.70 15.97 -18.11
CA THR A 639 10.08 16.45 -17.97
C THR A 639 10.13 17.97 -18.15
N SER A 640 11.22 18.58 -17.68
CA SER A 640 11.41 20.03 -17.80
C SER A 640 11.38 20.50 -19.27
N ILE A 641 11.85 19.66 -20.20
CA ILE A 641 11.81 19.92 -21.65
C ILE A 641 10.36 19.89 -22.17
N ALA A 642 9.56 18.91 -21.76
CA ALA A 642 8.16 18.82 -22.17
C ALA A 642 7.32 19.96 -21.58
N SER A 643 7.54 20.32 -20.32
CA SER A 643 6.93 21.50 -19.68
C SER A 643 7.27 22.79 -20.45
N ASN A 644 8.54 22.97 -20.83
CA ASN A 644 8.98 24.13 -21.62
C ASN A 644 8.33 24.20 -23.01
N LYS A 645 8.26 23.07 -23.72
CA LYS A 645 7.59 22.98 -25.03
C LYS A 645 6.11 23.36 -24.91
N LEU A 646 5.40 22.78 -23.93
CA LEU A 646 3.99 23.05 -23.68
C LEU A 646 3.73 24.54 -23.38
N ALA A 647 4.57 25.15 -22.54
CA ALA A 647 4.43 26.56 -22.22
C ALA A 647 4.61 27.45 -23.46
N LYS A 648 5.71 27.23 -24.20
CA LYS A 648 6.08 28.03 -25.37
C LYS A 648 5.04 27.96 -26.50
N GLU A 649 4.52 26.76 -26.78
CA GLU A 649 3.68 26.53 -27.96
C GLU A 649 2.18 26.68 -27.68
N MET A 650 1.77 26.80 -26.41
CA MET A 650 0.34 26.87 -26.09
C MET A 650 0.00 27.70 -24.86
N LEU A 651 0.57 27.41 -23.68
CA LEU A 651 0.06 28.02 -22.45
C LEU A 651 0.28 29.53 -22.41
N VAL A 652 1.43 30.02 -22.88
CA VAL A 652 1.75 31.46 -22.84
C VAL A 652 0.75 32.28 -23.66
N GLU A 653 0.44 31.84 -24.88
CA GLU A 653 -0.60 32.47 -25.72
C GLU A 653 -1.97 32.46 -25.01
N LYS A 654 -2.35 31.33 -24.42
CA LYS A 654 -3.62 31.20 -23.70
C LYS A 654 -3.67 31.98 -22.40
N ILE A 655 -2.54 32.36 -21.80
CA ILE A 655 -2.50 33.20 -20.61
C ILE A 655 -2.68 34.67 -20.99
N ILE A 656 -1.94 35.13 -22.00
CA ILE A 656 -1.82 36.55 -22.37
C ILE A 656 -2.99 37.06 -23.23
N SER A 657 -3.63 36.17 -23.99
CA SER A 657 -4.85 36.49 -24.79
C SER A 657 -6.01 37.02 -23.95
#